data_AF-A0AAN7GDN6-F1
#
_entry.id   AF-A0AAN7GDN6-F1
#
_cell.length_a   1.000
_cell.length_b   1.000
_cell.length_c   1.000
_cell.angle_alpha   90.00
_cell.angle_beta   90.00
_cell.angle_gamma   90.00
#
_symmetry.space_group_name_H-M   'P 1'
#
loop_
_entity.id
_entity.type
_entity.pdbx_description
1 polymer ?
#
loop_
_entity_poly.entity_id
_entity_poly.type
_entity_poly.pdbx_seq_one_letter_code
_entity_poly.pdbx_strand_id
1 'polypeptide(L)'
;MEQFRQIGEALGTVKALMVFREDLQMNQRQCCLLQDMLSSAYEVVAEEMRHSLRFEERQDKWRVLEQPLRDLLRVFKEAEHYIRSCLETKDWWARAILLHQSNDCVEFHIHNLYCCIPVVVEAIEIAGEIAGWDHDEMQKRRLVYSRKYQSEWKDPKLFGWKYGKQYLTTPEFCKTLKTVWKEDQWVLLNRVLEKSHRGPTTTKHEQQLNDLLSRSLDPSEPSKWKQLLPSSVLVGSKDYQVRQRLTCGSQHKEIMWLGESFALRHILGNMDNLVHEILTLHSLSHPNIMYPLCSFSDEEKNECFIVTELMNRDLGSYIKEICCPRKRIPFSLPVATDLMLQIARGMEYLHHKKIYHGDLNPSNILVKARGNSSSSSSSSEGYLHAKVCGFGLSQAKGSNQRSPTNHHSTALPFIWHAPEVLAEGEETGGVSGNSSKYTEKSDVYSYGMVCFELLTGKVPFDDTHLQGDKMSRNIRAGERPLFPFHCPKYLTNLTKRCWHADPAQRPSFSSICRILRYVKRFLAMNPNHGVQSDQPMTLVDYSDIESRLLRKFPSWDSSKPLPVSEIPFQMFVYRVVEREKMRSNHKGDSESGSDASVGGDESMPPMADEHFLSMTERKLSPSPEPPAKSQVSLKRSTDAKPSKQPGTPRGRSMRPPQISPVGRSMRMISESRMGLSSPKTRRSPSSGHASE
;
A
#
# COMPACT_ATOMS: atom_id res chain seq x y z
N MET A 1 -21.31 5.68 11.84
CA MET A 1 -22.50 5.53 10.96
C MET A 1 -22.37 6.24 9.63
N GLU A 2 -22.01 7.53 9.58
CA GLU A 2 -21.95 8.27 8.31
C GLU A 2 -21.00 7.63 7.28
N GLN A 3 -19.80 7.23 7.71
CA GLN A 3 -18.85 6.52 6.84
C GLN A 3 -19.45 5.22 6.27
N PHE A 4 -20.16 4.44 7.09
CA PHE A 4 -20.80 3.20 6.65
C PHE A 4 -21.92 3.45 5.63
N ARG A 5 -22.71 4.52 5.82
CA ARG A 5 -23.73 4.97 4.87
C ARG A 5 -23.10 5.31 3.51
N GLN A 6 -21.98 6.04 3.50
CA GLN A 6 -21.24 6.40 2.29
C GLN A 6 -20.64 5.19 1.58
N ILE A 7 -20.22 4.14 2.31
CA ILE A 7 -19.81 2.87 1.71
C ILE A 7 -20.99 2.24 0.95
N GLY A 8 -22.18 2.25 1.55
CA GLY A 8 -23.41 1.80 0.90
C GLY A 8 -23.74 2.59 -0.37
N GLU A 9 -23.55 3.91 -0.37
CA GLU A 9 -23.72 4.75 -1.57
C GLU A 9 -22.70 4.44 -2.67
N ALA A 10 -21.44 4.23 -2.30
CA ALA A 10 -20.39 3.82 -3.23
C ALA A 10 -20.70 2.45 -3.85
N LEU A 11 -21.13 1.48 -3.04
CA LEU A 11 -21.56 0.16 -3.52
C LEU A 11 -22.79 0.26 -4.42
N GLY A 12 -23.76 1.11 -4.08
CA GLY A 12 -24.92 1.39 -4.92
C GLY A 12 -24.52 1.94 -6.29
N THR A 13 -23.52 2.84 -6.31
CA THR A 13 -22.95 3.37 -7.55
C THR A 13 -22.26 2.29 -8.37
N VAL A 14 -21.46 1.42 -7.73
CA VAL A 14 -20.84 0.26 -8.39
C VAL A 14 -21.90 -0.66 -9.00
N LYS A 15 -22.96 -1.00 -8.25
CA LYS A 15 -24.05 -1.85 -8.74
C LYS A 15 -24.77 -1.19 -9.93
N ALA A 16 -25.01 0.11 -9.88
CA ALA A 16 -25.63 0.85 -10.98
C ALA A 16 -24.75 0.85 -12.25
N LEU A 17 -23.42 1.02 -12.12
CA LEU A 17 -22.49 0.89 -13.24
C LEU A 17 -22.50 -0.53 -13.82
N MET A 18 -22.54 -1.55 -12.96
CA MET A 18 -22.53 -2.96 -13.37
C MET A 18 -23.85 -3.45 -13.97
N VAL A 19 -24.92 -2.64 -13.98
CA VAL A 19 -26.10 -2.94 -14.82
C VAL A 19 -25.71 -2.99 -16.31
N PHE A 20 -24.75 -2.16 -16.72
CA PHE A 20 -24.20 -2.11 -18.08
C PHE A 20 -23.04 -3.09 -18.30
N ARG A 21 -22.97 -4.17 -17.53
CA ARG A 21 -21.86 -5.14 -17.63
C ARG A 21 -21.73 -5.79 -19.01
N GLU A 22 -22.78 -5.84 -19.80
CA GLU A 22 -22.73 -6.39 -21.17
C GLU A 22 -22.02 -5.43 -22.14
N ASP A 23 -21.99 -4.13 -21.81
CA ASP A 23 -21.25 -3.11 -22.55
C ASP A 23 -19.76 -3.08 -22.21
N LEU A 24 -19.34 -3.82 -21.15
CA LEU A 24 -17.93 -3.92 -20.78
C LEU A 24 -17.17 -4.63 -21.90
N GLN A 25 -16.31 -3.85 -22.57
CA GLN A 25 -15.53 -4.37 -23.68
C GLN A 25 -14.30 -5.18 -23.24
N MET A 26 -13.85 -4.95 -22.00
CA MET A 26 -12.66 -5.55 -21.39
C MET A 26 -12.87 -5.72 -19.89
N ASN A 27 -12.11 -6.64 -19.27
CA ASN A 27 -12.09 -6.89 -17.83
C ASN A 27 -13.47 -7.17 -17.21
N GLN A 28 -14.40 -7.74 -17.98
CA GLN A 28 -15.76 -8.00 -17.52
C GLN A 28 -15.79 -8.95 -16.32
N ARG A 29 -15.00 -10.04 -16.36
CA ARG A 29 -14.94 -11.02 -15.27
C ARG A 29 -14.30 -10.42 -14.02
N GLN A 30 -13.22 -9.65 -14.20
CA GLN A 30 -12.58 -8.92 -13.12
C GLN A 30 -13.54 -7.90 -12.45
N CYS A 31 -14.31 -7.14 -13.23
CA CYS A 31 -15.30 -6.20 -12.70
C CYS A 31 -16.43 -6.91 -11.95
N CYS A 32 -16.92 -8.06 -12.45
CA CYS A 32 -17.90 -8.89 -11.75
C CYS A 32 -17.37 -9.40 -10.42
N LEU A 33 -16.16 -9.99 -10.40
CA LEU A 33 -15.52 -10.44 -9.16
C LEU A 33 -15.40 -9.30 -8.14
N LEU A 34 -14.96 -8.12 -8.59
CA LEU A 34 -14.81 -6.96 -7.71
C LEU A 34 -16.16 -6.54 -7.12
N GLN A 35 -17.21 -6.46 -7.92
CA GLN A 35 -18.57 -6.14 -7.46
C GLN A 35 -19.10 -7.17 -6.45
N ASP A 36 -18.87 -8.46 -6.69
CA ASP A 36 -19.30 -9.54 -5.81
C ASP A 36 -18.57 -9.47 -4.45
N MET A 37 -17.24 -9.31 -4.47
CA MET A 37 -16.45 -9.18 -3.25
C MET A 37 -16.79 -7.92 -2.46
N LEU A 38 -17.03 -6.78 -3.12
CA LEU A 38 -17.49 -5.55 -2.45
C LEU A 38 -18.88 -5.71 -1.83
N SER A 39 -19.78 -6.45 -2.49
CA SER A 39 -21.11 -6.74 -1.96
C SER A 39 -21.02 -7.62 -0.71
N SER A 40 -20.24 -8.71 -0.78
CA SER A 40 -20.01 -9.58 0.38
C SER A 40 -19.27 -8.86 1.52
N ALA A 41 -18.32 -7.98 1.20
CA ALA A 41 -17.63 -7.14 2.19
C ALA A 41 -18.62 -6.27 2.97
N TYR A 42 -19.52 -5.58 2.25
CA TYR A 42 -20.53 -4.73 2.86
C TYR A 42 -21.51 -5.54 3.72
N GLU A 43 -21.97 -6.70 3.23
CA GLU A 43 -22.87 -7.58 3.97
C GLU A 43 -22.24 -8.11 5.25
N VAL A 44 -21.00 -8.58 5.20
CA VAL A 44 -20.25 -9.05 6.38
C VAL A 44 -20.11 -7.92 7.40
N VAL A 45 -19.67 -6.74 6.98
CA VAL A 45 -19.54 -5.59 7.88
C VAL A 45 -20.90 -5.22 8.48
N ALA A 46 -21.97 -5.22 7.69
CA ALA A 46 -23.33 -4.95 8.16
C ALA A 46 -23.80 -5.98 9.20
N GLU A 47 -23.56 -7.27 8.96
CA GLU A 47 -23.90 -8.36 9.88
C GLU A 47 -23.13 -8.23 11.20
N GLU A 48 -21.82 -8.02 11.14
CA GLU A 48 -20.97 -7.85 12.32
C GLU A 48 -21.37 -6.64 13.15
N MET A 49 -21.68 -5.51 12.50
CA MET A 49 -22.18 -4.31 13.18
C MET A 49 -23.54 -4.56 13.84
N ARG A 50 -24.46 -5.28 13.16
CA ARG A 50 -25.79 -5.62 13.72
C ARG A 50 -25.70 -6.56 14.92
N HIS A 51 -24.79 -7.54 14.89
CA HIS A 51 -24.62 -8.49 15.98
C HIS A 51 -23.86 -7.90 17.18
N SER A 52 -22.82 -7.10 16.92
CA SER A 52 -21.88 -6.67 17.96
C SER A 52 -22.21 -5.30 18.57
N LEU A 53 -22.89 -4.41 17.85
CA LEU A 53 -23.07 -3.01 18.27
C LEU A 53 -24.54 -2.68 18.62
N ARG A 54 -24.72 -1.65 19.45
CA ARG A 54 -26.03 -1.04 19.71
C ARG A 54 -26.14 0.29 18.96
N PHE A 55 -27.22 0.48 18.21
CA PHE A 55 -27.42 1.65 17.35
C PHE A 55 -27.56 2.97 18.14
N GLU A 56 -28.13 2.91 19.35
CA GLU A 56 -28.33 4.05 20.24
C GLU A 56 -27.00 4.71 20.63
N GLU A 57 -25.92 3.93 20.72
CA GLU A 57 -24.60 4.36 21.20
C GLU A 57 -23.69 4.90 20.07
N ARG A 58 -24.27 5.21 18.90
CA ARG A 58 -23.55 5.55 17.67
C ARG A 58 -22.70 6.82 17.72
N GLN A 59 -22.99 7.74 18.64
CA GLN A 59 -22.26 9.01 18.76
C GLN A 59 -21.05 8.92 19.71
N ASP A 60 -21.08 7.98 20.66
CA ASP A 60 -20.07 7.91 21.72
C ASP A 60 -19.10 6.74 21.51
N LYS A 61 -19.62 5.51 21.50
CA LYS A 61 -18.80 4.29 21.54
C LYS A 61 -18.25 3.85 20.19
N TRP A 62 -18.77 4.43 19.10
CA TRP A 62 -18.41 4.04 17.73
C TRP A 62 -17.22 4.83 17.16
N ARG A 63 -16.59 5.69 17.96
CA ARG A 63 -15.47 6.54 17.51
C ARG A 63 -14.30 5.74 16.93
N VAL A 64 -14.01 4.56 17.48
CA VAL A 64 -12.94 3.67 16.99
C VAL A 64 -13.19 3.15 15.56
N LEU A 65 -14.43 3.17 15.09
CA LEU A 65 -14.80 2.70 13.75
C LEU A 65 -14.56 3.75 12.66
N GLU A 66 -14.37 5.02 13.02
CA GLU A 66 -14.38 6.11 12.06
C GLU A 66 -13.28 5.97 11.00
N GLN A 67 -12.03 5.80 11.43
CA GLN A 67 -10.89 5.70 10.52
C GLN A 67 -10.88 4.38 9.73
N PRO A 68 -11.11 3.18 10.34
CA PRO A 68 -11.22 1.93 9.57
C PRO A 68 -12.33 1.97 8.51
N LEU A 69 -13.51 2.53 8.82
CA LEU A 69 -14.58 2.68 7.84
C LEU A 69 -14.25 3.72 6.77
N ARG A 70 -13.53 4.80 7.10
CA ARG A 70 -13.04 5.77 6.11
C ARG A 70 -12.06 5.13 5.13
N ASP A 71 -11.15 4.29 5.63
CA ASP A 71 -10.21 3.56 4.77
C ASP A 71 -10.94 2.52 3.90
N LEU A 72 -11.97 1.84 4.41
CA LEU A 72 -12.82 0.94 3.62
C LEU A 72 -13.60 1.71 2.53
N LEU A 73 -14.15 2.88 2.86
CA LEU A 73 -14.79 3.78 1.89
C LEU A 73 -13.83 4.16 0.76
N ARG A 74 -12.57 4.48 1.07
CA ARG A 74 -11.55 4.77 0.07
C ARG A 74 -11.36 3.60 -0.89
N VAL A 75 -11.25 2.37 -0.38
CA VAL A 75 -11.14 1.15 -1.20
C VAL A 75 -12.36 0.98 -2.13
N PHE A 76 -13.58 1.21 -1.61
CA PHE A 76 -14.80 1.15 -2.42
C PHE A 76 -14.81 2.22 -3.52
N LYS A 77 -14.38 3.44 -3.22
CA LYS A 77 -14.28 4.53 -4.20
C LYS A 77 -13.21 4.29 -5.26
N GLU A 78 -12.06 3.72 -4.88
CA GLU A 78 -11.03 3.31 -5.83
C GLU A 78 -11.54 2.21 -6.76
N ALA A 79 -12.28 1.23 -6.24
CA ALA A 79 -12.90 0.17 -7.04
C ALA A 79 -14.00 0.70 -7.97
N GLU A 80 -14.83 1.64 -7.49
CA GLU A 80 -15.81 2.36 -8.30
C GLU A 80 -15.15 3.09 -9.48
N HIS A 81 -14.03 3.76 -9.23
CA HIS A 81 -13.27 4.45 -10.27
C HIS A 81 -12.68 3.47 -11.29
N TYR A 82 -12.15 2.32 -10.85
CA TYR A 82 -11.66 1.28 -11.75
C TYR A 82 -12.75 0.74 -12.67
N ILE A 83 -13.91 0.35 -12.11
CA ILE A 83 -15.05 -0.15 -12.90
C ILE A 83 -15.53 0.92 -13.89
N ARG A 84 -15.63 2.18 -13.45
CA ARG A 84 -15.98 3.30 -14.33
C ARG A 84 -14.99 3.43 -15.47
N SER A 85 -13.68 3.36 -15.20
CA SER A 85 -12.66 3.44 -16.25
C SER A 85 -12.84 2.31 -17.28
N CYS A 86 -13.20 1.08 -16.85
CA CYS A 86 -13.46 -0.04 -17.74
C CYS A 86 -14.71 0.15 -18.62
N LEU A 87 -15.66 1.00 -18.21
CA LEU A 87 -16.87 1.35 -18.98
C LEU A 87 -16.68 2.58 -19.90
N GLU A 88 -15.61 3.35 -19.75
CA GLU A 88 -15.40 4.55 -20.56
C GLU A 88 -15.27 4.22 -22.06
N THR A 89 -16.05 4.94 -22.88
CA THR A 89 -16.11 4.81 -24.34
C THR A 89 -14.95 5.57 -25.01
N LYS A 90 -13.72 5.15 -24.72
CA LYS A 90 -12.50 5.60 -25.39
C LYS A 90 -12.20 4.71 -26.60
N ASP A 91 -11.16 5.04 -27.37
CA ASP A 91 -10.72 4.17 -28.47
C ASP A 91 -10.46 2.74 -27.97
N TRP A 92 -11.03 1.75 -28.66
CA TRP A 92 -10.97 0.37 -28.21
C TRP A 92 -9.55 -0.20 -28.23
N TRP A 93 -8.75 0.14 -29.24
CA TRP A 93 -7.37 -0.34 -29.33
C TRP A 93 -6.49 0.28 -28.26
N ALA A 94 -6.66 1.56 -27.97
CA ALA A 94 -5.96 2.23 -26.86
C ALA A 94 -6.25 1.52 -25.53
N ARG A 95 -7.53 1.22 -25.26
CA ARG A 95 -7.93 0.49 -24.05
C ARG A 95 -7.40 -0.92 -24.03
N ALA A 96 -7.40 -1.60 -25.17
CA ALA A 96 -6.81 -2.93 -25.31
C ALA A 96 -5.33 -2.96 -24.93
N ILE A 97 -4.54 -2.01 -25.44
CA ILE A 97 -3.11 -1.85 -25.12
C ILE A 97 -2.89 -1.48 -23.65
N LEU A 98 -3.79 -0.72 -23.02
CA LEU A 98 -3.67 -0.38 -21.60
C LEU A 98 -4.01 -1.55 -20.67
N LEU A 99 -5.00 -2.38 -21.03
CA LEU A 99 -5.60 -3.34 -20.11
C LEU A 99 -5.24 -4.80 -20.38
N HIS A 100 -4.68 -5.17 -21.54
CA HIS A 100 -4.42 -6.58 -21.91
C HIS A 100 -3.57 -7.37 -20.90
N GLN A 101 -2.65 -6.69 -20.21
CA GLN A 101 -1.80 -7.28 -19.17
C GLN A 101 -2.21 -6.86 -17.75
N SER A 102 -3.24 -6.03 -17.57
CA SER A 102 -3.61 -5.53 -16.25
C SER A 102 -4.25 -6.64 -15.40
N ASN A 103 -3.70 -6.81 -14.19
CA ASN A 103 -4.28 -7.61 -13.12
C ASN A 103 -4.58 -6.71 -11.89
N ASP A 104 -4.87 -5.43 -12.13
CA ASP A 104 -5.05 -4.43 -11.07
C ASP A 104 -6.28 -4.74 -10.20
N CYS A 105 -7.30 -5.42 -10.72
CA CYS A 105 -8.43 -5.87 -9.92
C CYS A 105 -7.97 -6.71 -8.71
N VAL A 106 -7.18 -7.75 -8.96
CA VAL A 106 -6.71 -8.66 -7.93
C VAL A 106 -5.57 -8.05 -7.12
N GLU A 107 -4.54 -7.56 -7.82
CA GLU A 107 -3.30 -7.12 -7.19
C GLU A 107 -3.41 -5.74 -6.55
N PHE A 108 -4.36 -4.88 -6.94
CA PHE A 108 -4.51 -3.56 -6.33
C PHE A 108 -5.80 -3.46 -5.50
N HIS A 109 -6.97 -3.62 -6.13
CA HIS A 109 -8.25 -3.37 -5.46
C HIS A 109 -8.59 -4.43 -4.41
N ILE A 110 -8.52 -5.71 -4.78
CA ILE A 110 -8.82 -6.82 -3.86
C ILE A 110 -7.73 -6.96 -2.79
N HIS A 111 -6.46 -6.75 -3.14
CA HIS A 111 -5.38 -6.64 -2.14
C HIS A 111 -5.71 -5.60 -1.06
N ASN A 112 -6.11 -4.38 -1.46
CA ASN A 112 -6.43 -3.31 -0.52
C ASN A 112 -7.69 -3.62 0.30
N LEU A 113 -8.70 -4.29 -0.29
CA LEU A 113 -9.87 -4.78 0.43
C LEU A 113 -9.47 -5.81 1.50
N TYR A 114 -8.63 -6.80 1.16
CA TYR A 114 -8.15 -7.80 2.11
C TYR A 114 -7.25 -7.21 3.20
N CYS A 115 -6.55 -6.11 2.94
CA CYS A 115 -5.82 -5.39 3.98
C CYS A 115 -6.76 -4.62 4.93
N CYS A 116 -7.93 -4.19 4.45
CA CYS A 116 -8.84 -3.32 5.20
C CYS A 116 -9.87 -4.10 6.04
N ILE A 117 -10.44 -5.18 5.50
CA ILE A 117 -11.48 -5.97 6.17
C ILE A 117 -11.06 -6.46 7.57
N PRO A 118 -9.84 -7.00 7.78
CA PRO A 118 -9.42 -7.39 9.12
C PRO A 118 -9.40 -6.24 10.13
N VAL A 119 -9.07 -5.02 9.68
CA VAL A 119 -9.05 -3.83 10.52
C VAL A 119 -10.47 -3.43 10.92
N VAL A 120 -11.40 -3.44 9.97
CA VAL A 120 -12.82 -3.09 10.23
C VAL A 120 -13.48 -4.10 11.16
N VAL A 121 -13.29 -5.40 10.92
CA VAL A 121 -13.80 -6.46 11.80
C VAL A 121 -13.25 -6.28 13.21
N GLU A 122 -11.94 -6.08 13.37
CA GLU A 122 -11.36 -5.87 14.69
C GLU A 122 -11.88 -4.60 15.38
N ALA A 123 -12.07 -3.51 14.64
CA ALA A 123 -12.64 -2.28 15.17
C ALA A 123 -14.07 -2.46 15.67
N ILE A 124 -14.89 -3.26 14.97
CA ILE A 124 -16.24 -3.64 15.38
C ILE A 124 -16.18 -4.46 16.67
N GLU A 125 -15.26 -5.41 16.78
CA GLU A 125 -15.07 -6.19 18.00
C GLU A 125 -14.72 -5.32 19.20
N ILE A 126 -13.78 -4.38 19.04
CA ILE A 126 -13.36 -3.45 20.11
C ILE A 126 -14.53 -2.56 20.54
N ALA A 127 -15.31 -2.03 19.59
CA ALA A 127 -16.51 -1.28 19.91
C ALA A 127 -17.59 -2.18 20.57
N GLY A 128 -17.67 -3.45 20.18
CA GLY A 128 -18.57 -4.45 20.74
C GLY A 128 -18.26 -4.83 22.20
N GLU A 129 -16.98 -4.83 22.60
CA GLU A 129 -16.53 -5.08 23.99
C GLU A 129 -17.02 -4.03 24.99
N ILE A 130 -17.28 -2.81 24.50
CA ILE A 130 -17.75 -1.68 25.31
C ILE A 130 -19.24 -1.37 25.10
N ALA A 131 -19.89 -2.03 24.15
CA ALA A 131 -21.28 -1.77 23.79
C ALA A 131 -22.26 -2.29 24.86
N GLY A 132 -23.28 -1.50 25.15
CA GLY A 132 -24.26 -1.76 26.22
C GLY A 132 -23.81 -1.33 27.62
N TRP A 133 -24.70 -1.55 28.59
CA TRP A 133 -24.53 -1.19 30.01
C TRP A 133 -24.43 -2.40 30.93
N ASP A 134 -24.77 -3.58 30.42
CA ASP A 134 -24.71 -4.84 31.16
C ASP A 134 -23.26 -5.35 31.23
N HIS A 135 -22.68 -5.29 32.43
CA HIS A 135 -21.32 -5.72 32.69
C HIS A 135 -21.09 -7.21 32.38
N ASP A 136 -22.08 -8.08 32.61
CA ASP A 136 -21.93 -9.51 32.35
C ASP A 136 -21.86 -9.80 30.85
N GLU A 137 -22.70 -9.12 30.07
CA GLU A 137 -22.68 -9.21 28.61
C GLU A 137 -21.39 -8.66 28.01
N MET A 138 -20.89 -7.53 28.55
CA MET A 138 -19.58 -6.99 28.17
C MET A 138 -18.44 -7.99 28.46
N GLN A 139 -18.44 -8.64 29.62
CA GLN A 139 -17.44 -9.65 29.99
C GLN A 139 -17.53 -10.89 29.10
N LYS A 140 -18.74 -11.37 28.79
CA LYS A 140 -18.96 -12.49 27.84
C LYS A 140 -18.38 -12.17 26.47
N ARG A 141 -18.65 -10.97 25.93
CA ARG A 141 -18.10 -10.53 24.63
C ARG A 141 -16.58 -10.44 24.63
N ARG A 142 -15.99 -9.84 25.67
CA ARG A 142 -14.53 -9.82 25.86
C ARG A 142 -13.95 -11.22 25.86
N LEU A 143 -14.58 -12.18 26.55
CA LEU A 143 -14.14 -13.58 26.56
C LEU A 143 -14.24 -14.23 25.17
N VAL A 144 -15.32 -14.00 24.43
CA VAL A 144 -15.51 -14.52 23.06
C VAL A 144 -14.40 -14.01 22.13
N TYR A 145 -14.16 -12.70 22.10
CA TYR A 145 -13.10 -12.13 21.25
C TYR A 145 -11.70 -12.54 21.74
N SER A 146 -11.50 -12.67 23.05
CA SER A 146 -10.27 -13.21 23.64
C SER A 146 -9.99 -14.66 23.23
N ARG A 147 -11.02 -15.50 23.05
CA ARG A 147 -10.92 -16.86 22.53
C ARG A 147 -10.65 -16.90 21.02
N LYS A 148 -11.19 -15.95 20.25
CA LYS A 148 -10.92 -15.83 18.80
C LYS A 148 -9.42 -15.73 18.49
N TYR A 149 -8.67 -14.99 19.30
CA TYR A 149 -7.23 -14.78 19.09
C TYR A 149 -6.33 -15.72 19.92
N GLN A 150 -6.75 -16.97 20.12
CA GLN A 150 -5.93 -18.00 20.77
C GLN A 150 -4.94 -18.67 19.81
N SER A 151 -3.88 -19.26 20.39
CA SER A 151 -2.77 -19.88 19.67
C SER A 151 -3.20 -21.01 18.72
N GLU A 152 -4.29 -21.70 19.05
CA GLU A 152 -4.87 -22.82 18.31
C GLU A 152 -5.33 -22.44 16.90
N TRP A 153 -5.70 -21.17 16.68
CA TRP A 153 -6.18 -20.67 15.38
C TRP A 153 -5.04 -20.26 14.43
N LYS A 154 -3.78 -20.49 14.81
CA LYS A 154 -2.60 -20.24 13.95
C LYS A 154 -2.40 -21.39 12.94
N ASP A 155 -3.45 -21.75 12.22
CA ASP A 155 -3.47 -22.71 11.12
C ASP A 155 -4.36 -22.16 9.97
N PRO A 156 -3.87 -22.13 8.71
CA PRO A 156 -4.62 -21.55 7.60
C PRO A 156 -5.96 -22.26 7.31
N LYS A 157 -6.02 -23.59 7.47
CA LYS A 157 -7.23 -24.37 7.17
C LYS A 157 -8.29 -24.16 8.24
N LEU A 158 -7.89 -24.18 9.52
CA LEU A 158 -8.79 -23.88 10.63
C LEU A 158 -9.31 -22.44 10.56
N PHE A 159 -8.44 -21.48 10.22
CA PHE A 159 -8.84 -20.11 9.99
C PHE A 159 -9.85 -19.99 8.84
N GLY A 160 -9.55 -20.60 7.68
CA GLY A 160 -10.44 -20.58 6.52
C GLY A 160 -11.79 -21.23 6.79
N TRP A 161 -11.81 -22.36 7.51
CA TRP A 161 -13.05 -23.04 7.89
C TRP A 161 -13.91 -22.21 8.84
N LYS A 162 -13.31 -21.63 9.88
CA LYS A 162 -14.07 -20.92 10.93
C LYS A 162 -14.39 -19.47 10.59
N TYR A 163 -13.45 -18.77 9.98
CA TYR A 163 -13.51 -17.34 9.75
C TYR A 163 -13.50 -16.95 8.26
N GLY A 164 -13.49 -17.91 7.34
CA GLY A 164 -13.36 -17.63 5.90
C GLY A 164 -14.47 -16.72 5.35
N LYS A 165 -15.73 -16.89 5.78
CA LYS A 165 -16.81 -15.98 5.40
C LYS A 165 -16.59 -14.56 5.95
N GLN A 166 -16.17 -14.43 7.20
CA GLN A 166 -15.92 -13.15 7.87
C GLN A 166 -14.79 -12.35 7.22
N TYR A 167 -13.80 -13.03 6.63
CA TYR A 167 -12.65 -12.37 5.99
C TYR A 167 -12.64 -12.47 4.46
N LEU A 168 -13.75 -12.88 3.83
CA LEU A 168 -13.91 -13.00 2.38
C LEU A 168 -12.92 -14.00 1.73
N THR A 169 -12.47 -15.00 2.48
CA THR A 169 -11.56 -16.06 2.00
C THR A 169 -12.31 -17.38 1.82
N THR A 170 -13.52 -17.34 1.25
CA THR A 170 -14.27 -18.56 0.94
C THR A 170 -13.60 -19.33 -0.21
N PRO A 171 -13.80 -20.66 -0.31
CA PRO A 171 -13.23 -21.46 -1.39
C PRO A 171 -13.59 -20.95 -2.79
N GLU A 172 -14.80 -20.40 -2.97
CA GLU A 172 -15.30 -19.84 -4.23
C GLU A 172 -14.48 -18.62 -4.64
N PHE A 173 -14.32 -17.63 -3.75
CA PHE A 173 -13.47 -16.47 -4.03
C PHE A 173 -12.03 -16.88 -4.29
N CYS A 174 -11.47 -17.78 -3.48
CA CYS A 174 -10.09 -18.26 -3.65
C CYS A 174 -9.87 -18.97 -4.99
N LYS A 175 -10.89 -19.65 -5.53
CA LYS A 175 -10.85 -20.27 -6.86
C LYS A 175 -10.94 -19.21 -7.96
N THR A 176 -11.92 -18.32 -7.88
CA THR A 176 -12.14 -17.28 -8.90
C THR A 176 -10.95 -16.32 -9.01
N LEU A 177 -10.32 -15.95 -7.90
CA LEU A 177 -9.10 -15.11 -7.89
C LEU A 177 -7.95 -15.70 -8.72
N LYS A 178 -7.88 -17.03 -8.87
CA LYS A 178 -6.82 -17.70 -9.64
C LYS A 178 -7.12 -17.77 -11.14
N THR A 179 -8.38 -17.71 -11.54
CA THR A 179 -8.81 -17.93 -12.94
C THR A 179 -9.28 -16.66 -13.62
N VAL A 180 -9.82 -15.69 -12.89
CA VAL A 180 -10.51 -14.49 -13.42
C VAL A 180 -9.69 -13.73 -14.46
N TRP A 181 -8.40 -13.53 -14.22
CA TRP A 181 -7.52 -12.80 -15.14
C TRP A 181 -7.33 -13.58 -16.45
N LYS A 182 -7.13 -14.90 -16.37
CA LYS A 182 -6.98 -15.76 -17.55
C LYS A 182 -8.26 -15.83 -18.37
N GLU A 183 -9.41 -15.84 -17.70
CA GLU A 183 -10.71 -15.81 -18.37
C GLU A 183 -10.90 -14.51 -19.16
N ASP A 184 -10.59 -13.35 -18.57
CA ASP A 184 -10.67 -12.06 -19.29
C ASP A 184 -9.65 -11.98 -20.43
N GLN A 185 -8.44 -12.52 -20.26
CA GLN A 185 -7.45 -12.57 -21.34
C GLN A 185 -7.95 -13.41 -22.53
N TRP A 186 -8.58 -14.55 -22.27
CA TRP A 186 -9.14 -15.39 -23.32
C TRP A 186 -10.31 -14.70 -24.03
N VAL A 187 -11.20 -14.03 -23.28
CA VAL A 187 -12.29 -13.22 -23.84
C VAL A 187 -11.74 -12.09 -24.72
N LEU A 188 -10.68 -11.42 -24.27
CA LEU A 188 -10.03 -10.36 -25.04
C LEU A 188 -9.41 -10.90 -26.34
N LEU A 189 -8.69 -12.02 -26.28
CA LEU A 189 -8.10 -12.65 -27.45
C LEU A 189 -9.16 -12.97 -28.51
N ASN A 190 -10.29 -13.56 -28.12
CA ASN A 190 -11.39 -13.85 -29.05
C ASN A 190 -11.95 -12.57 -29.70
N ARG A 191 -12.12 -11.49 -28.93
CA ARG A 191 -12.59 -10.20 -29.47
C ARG A 191 -11.59 -9.58 -30.45
N VAL A 192 -10.29 -9.69 -30.17
CA VAL A 192 -9.23 -9.27 -31.10
C VAL A 192 -9.37 -10.07 -32.40
N LEU A 193 -9.50 -11.40 -32.33
CA LEU A 193 -9.64 -12.26 -33.52
C LEU A 193 -10.93 -11.97 -34.31
N GLU A 194 -12.07 -11.77 -33.65
CA GLU A 194 -13.33 -11.41 -34.29
C GLU A 194 -13.24 -10.09 -35.06
N LYS A 195 -12.57 -9.07 -34.49
CA LYS A 195 -12.31 -7.81 -35.19
C LYS A 195 -11.38 -7.98 -36.39
N SER A 196 -10.51 -9.00 -36.39
CA SER A 196 -9.70 -9.34 -37.57
C SER A 196 -10.53 -9.94 -38.71
N HIS A 197 -11.61 -10.66 -38.40
CA HIS A 197 -12.38 -11.43 -39.38
C HIS A 197 -13.56 -10.65 -39.99
N ARG A 198 -13.89 -9.46 -39.46
CA ARG A 198 -14.92 -8.58 -40.03
C ARG A 198 -14.40 -7.79 -41.26
N GLY A 199 -14.28 -8.47 -42.40
CA GLY A 199 -14.48 -7.91 -43.76
C GLY A 199 -13.57 -6.76 -44.27
N PRO A 200 -13.76 -6.32 -45.53
CA PRO A 200 -12.80 -5.53 -46.33
C PRO A 200 -12.61 -4.05 -45.90
N THR A 201 -13.13 -3.64 -44.75
CA THR A 201 -13.04 -2.27 -44.21
C THR A 201 -12.03 -2.11 -43.07
N THR A 202 -11.34 -3.18 -42.66
CA THR A 202 -10.25 -3.08 -41.67
C THR A 202 -9.06 -2.36 -42.28
N THR A 203 -8.62 -1.28 -41.63
CA THR A 203 -7.46 -0.54 -42.12
C THR A 203 -6.19 -1.38 -41.94
N LYS A 204 -5.19 -1.20 -42.81
CA LYS A 204 -3.87 -1.84 -42.65
C LYS A 204 -3.27 -1.62 -41.25
N HIS A 205 -3.55 -0.46 -40.65
CA HIS A 205 -3.13 -0.11 -39.30
C HIS A 205 -3.82 -0.96 -38.23
N GLU A 206 -5.14 -1.18 -38.33
CA GLU A 206 -5.87 -2.07 -37.41
C GLU A 206 -5.42 -3.53 -37.52
N GLN A 207 -5.05 -3.99 -38.71
CA GLN A 207 -4.46 -5.33 -38.89
C GLN A 207 -3.11 -5.45 -38.17
N GLN A 208 -2.28 -4.40 -38.20
CA GLN A 208 -1.01 -4.35 -37.46
C GLN A 208 -1.22 -4.30 -35.94
N LEU A 209 -2.24 -3.58 -35.45
CA LEU A 209 -2.62 -3.58 -34.03
C LEU A 209 -3.19 -4.94 -33.58
N ASN A 210 -3.91 -5.62 -34.47
CA ASN A 210 -4.39 -6.97 -34.23
C ASN A 210 -3.24 -7.95 -34.03
N ASP A 211 -2.26 -7.91 -34.95
CA ASP A 211 -1.05 -8.71 -34.87
C ASP A 211 -0.23 -8.40 -33.60
N LEU A 212 -0.14 -7.12 -33.20
CA LEU A 212 0.46 -6.71 -31.92
C LEU A 212 -0.19 -7.44 -30.73
N LEU A 213 -1.51 -7.30 -30.59
CA LEU A 213 -2.22 -7.79 -29.41
C LEU A 213 -2.34 -9.32 -29.42
N SER A 214 -2.61 -9.94 -30.56
CA SER A 214 -2.68 -11.40 -30.68
C SER A 214 -1.36 -12.06 -30.31
N ARG A 215 -0.22 -11.55 -30.78
CA ARG A 215 1.12 -12.03 -30.35
C ARG A 215 1.36 -11.87 -28.86
N SER A 216 0.81 -10.82 -28.24
CA SER A 216 0.96 -10.57 -26.80
C SER A 216 0.03 -11.42 -25.92
N LEU A 217 -1.09 -11.90 -26.48
CA LEU A 217 -2.16 -12.59 -25.77
C LEU A 217 -2.16 -14.11 -25.99
N ASP A 218 -1.57 -14.61 -27.08
CA ASP A 218 -1.50 -16.03 -27.40
C ASP A 218 -0.44 -16.74 -26.53
N PRO A 219 -0.84 -17.63 -25.60
CA PRO A 219 0.10 -18.38 -24.77
C PRO A 219 0.74 -19.56 -25.49
N SER A 220 0.28 -19.94 -26.70
CA SER A 220 0.69 -21.15 -27.41
C SER A 220 1.98 -20.97 -28.24
N GLU A 221 2.31 -19.74 -28.65
CA GLU A 221 3.53 -19.42 -29.41
C GLU A 221 4.40 -18.34 -28.74
N PRO A 222 5.09 -18.67 -27.63
CA PRO A 222 6.09 -17.81 -26.97
C PRO A 222 7.39 -17.71 -27.79
N SER A 223 7.33 -17.67 -29.11
CA SER A 223 8.41 -17.31 -30.01
C SER A 223 8.04 -16.05 -30.80
N LYS A 224 6.75 -15.81 -31.06
CA LYS A 224 6.25 -14.61 -31.74
C LYS A 224 6.20 -13.35 -30.87
N TRP A 225 6.13 -13.49 -29.54
CA TRP A 225 6.33 -12.38 -28.58
C TRP A 225 7.70 -11.70 -28.70
N LYS A 226 8.69 -12.35 -29.36
CA LYS A 226 10.10 -11.91 -29.39
C LYS A 226 10.44 -10.84 -30.43
N GLN A 227 9.49 -10.44 -31.28
CA GLN A 227 9.78 -9.50 -32.35
C GLN A 227 9.17 -8.13 -32.06
N LEU A 228 10.03 -7.11 -32.00
CA LEU A 228 9.59 -5.72 -31.94
C LEU A 228 8.84 -5.35 -33.21
N LEU A 229 7.84 -4.49 -33.08
CA LEU A 229 7.05 -4.04 -34.23
C LEU A 229 7.74 -2.91 -34.97
N PRO A 230 7.49 -2.73 -36.28
CA PRO A 230 8.01 -1.59 -37.01
C PRO A 230 7.54 -0.26 -36.41
N SER A 231 8.44 0.71 -36.25
CA SER A 231 8.14 2.08 -35.78
C SER A 231 7.04 2.78 -36.59
N SER A 232 6.83 2.37 -37.85
CA SER A 232 5.79 2.86 -38.74
C SER A 232 4.37 2.62 -38.21
N VAL A 233 4.14 1.63 -37.34
CA VAL A 233 2.85 1.43 -36.67
C VAL A 233 2.55 2.59 -35.73
N LEU A 234 3.53 3.08 -34.99
CA LEU A 234 3.38 4.19 -34.06
C LEU A 234 3.44 5.54 -34.78
N VAL A 235 4.56 5.82 -35.44
CA VAL A 235 4.87 7.13 -36.04
C VAL A 235 4.04 7.38 -37.31
N GLY A 236 3.60 6.33 -38.00
CA GLY A 236 2.75 6.42 -39.18
C GLY A 236 1.26 6.57 -38.87
N SER A 237 0.85 6.51 -37.59
CA SER A 237 -0.55 6.75 -37.22
C SER A 237 -0.92 8.22 -37.43
N LYS A 238 -2.13 8.47 -37.95
CA LYS A 238 -2.62 9.83 -38.25
C LYS A 238 -2.76 10.72 -37.01
N ASP A 239 -2.94 10.11 -35.85
CA ASP A 239 -3.20 10.77 -34.57
C ASP A 239 -1.98 10.79 -33.64
N TYR A 240 -0.82 10.28 -34.10
CA TYR A 240 0.41 10.31 -33.32
C TYR A 240 0.92 11.76 -33.17
N GLN A 241 1.01 12.23 -31.94
CA GLN A 241 1.53 13.56 -31.62
C GLN A 241 2.42 13.54 -30.39
N VAL A 242 3.59 14.16 -30.46
CA VAL A 242 4.45 14.39 -29.29
C VAL A 242 3.97 15.67 -28.59
N ARG A 243 3.46 15.55 -27.37
CA ARG A 243 2.93 16.70 -26.61
C ARG A 243 4.02 17.49 -25.92
N GLN A 244 4.89 16.80 -25.17
CA GLN A 244 5.98 17.43 -24.44
C GLN A 244 7.10 16.43 -24.12
N ARG A 245 8.29 16.95 -23.79
CA ARG A 245 9.39 16.14 -23.23
C ARG A 245 9.23 16.08 -21.71
N LEU A 246 9.32 14.90 -21.14
CA LEU A 246 9.20 14.71 -19.70
C LEU A 246 10.51 15.08 -19.01
N THR A 247 10.46 15.55 -17.76
CA THR A 247 11.58 16.15 -17.01
C THR A 247 12.76 15.20 -16.69
N CYS A 248 12.72 13.95 -17.15
CA CYS A 248 13.77 12.94 -16.94
C CYS A 248 14.54 12.65 -18.25
N GLY A 249 15.43 13.57 -18.62
CA GLY A 249 16.34 13.46 -19.77
C GLY A 249 15.68 13.56 -21.15
N SER A 250 16.50 13.64 -22.21
CA SER A 250 16.03 13.74 -23.61
C SER A 250 15.28 12.51 -24.13
N GLN A 251 15.22 11.43 -23.34
CA GLN A 251 14.73 10.11 -23.77
C GLN A 251 13.23 9.88 -23.52
N HIS A 252 12.59 10.59 -22.58
CA HIS A 252 11.17 10.39 -22.27
C HIS A 252 10.29 11.51 -22.82
N LYS A 253 9.19 11.13 -23.48
CA LYS A 253 8.22 12.04 -24.11
C LYS A 253 6.81 11.67 -23.71
N GLU A 254 5.93 12.64 -23.53
CA GLU A 254 4.49 12.42 -23.52
C GLU A 254 4.01 12.41 -24.97
N ILE A 255 3.33 11.34 -25.37
CA ILE A 255 2.73 11.19 -26.69
C ILE A 255 1.22 11.05 -26.57
N MET A 256 0.50 11.52 -27.58
CA MET A 256 -0.88 11.21 -27.82
C MET A 256 -0.93 10.18 -28.96
N TRP A 257 -1.58 9.05 -28.73
CA TRP A 257 -1.74 7.97 -29.70
C TRP A 257 -3.02 7.20 -29.38
N LEU A 258 -3.82 6.87 -30.40
CA LEU A 258 -5.16 6.27 -30.25
C LEU A 258 -6.08 7.09 -29.32
N GLY A 259 -5.98 8.41 -29.39
CA GLY A 259 -6.74 9.34 -28.54
C GLY A 259 -6.37 9.34 -27.05
N GLU A 260 -5.36 8.56 -26.63
CA GLU A 260 -4.90 8.47 -25.25
C GLU A 260 -3.48 9.03 -25.08
N SER A 261 -3.14 9.46 -23.87
CA SER A 261 -1.79 9.95 -23.55
C SER A 261 -0.93 8.84 -22.95
N PHE A 262 0.24 8.63 -23.53
CA PHE A 262 1.22 7.63 -23.10
C PHE A 262 2.58 8.28 -22.81
N ALA A 263 3.41 7.57 -22.05
CA ALA A 263 4.83 7.89 -21.95
C ALA A 263 5.59 7.06 -22.99
N LEU A 264 6.47 7.72 -23.74
CA LEU A 264 7.33 7.12 -24.75
C LEU A 264 8.78 7.29 -24.33
N ARG A 265 9.50 6.18 -24.16
CA ARG A 265 10.95 6.17 -24.03
C ARG A 265 11.59 5.88 -25.38
N HIS A 266 12.43 6.81 -25.84
CA HIS A 266 13.18 6.72 -27.09
C HIS A 266 14.64 6.37 -26.79
N ILE A 267 15.11 5.25 -27.33
CA ILE A 267 16.46 4.72 -27.14
C ILE A 267 17.14 4.60 -28.50
N LEU A 268 18.39 5.06 -28.58
CA LEU A 268 19.26 4.96 -29.75
C LEU A 268 20.38 3.97 -29.40
N GLY A 269 20.66 2.97 -30.25
CA GLY A 269 21.81 2.07 -30.03
C GLY A 269 21.68 0.67 -30.63
N ASN A 270 22.65 -0.19 -30.32
CA ASN A 270 22.68 -1.58 -30.82
C ASN A 270 21.46 -2.37 -30.29
N MET A 271 20.66 -2.86 -31.22
CA MET A 271 19.34 -3.45 -30.96
C MET A 271 19.42 -4.88 -30.41
N ASP A 272 20.45 -5.66 -30.71
CA ASP A 272 20.48 -7.11 -30.43
C ASP A 272 20.40 -7.40 -28.92
N ASN A 273 21.17 -6.68 -28.10
CA ASN A 273 21.14 -6.83 -26.64
C ASN A 273 19.89 -6.19 -26.02
N LEU A 274 19.41 -5.09 -26.61
CA LEU A 274 18.28 -4.31 -26.12
C LEU A 274 16.96 -5.07 -26.27
N VAL A 275 16.77 -5.77 -27.40
CA VAL A 275 15.58 -6.59 -27.68
C VAL A 275 15.40 -7.63 -26.59
N HIS A 276 16.44 -8.39 -26.25
CA HIS A 276 16.34 -9.43 -25.21
C HIS A 276 15.93 -8.86 -23.83
N GLU A 277 16.46 -7.70 -23.46
CA GLU A 277 16.09 -7.01 -22.21
C GLU A 277 14.61 -6.57 -22.24
N ILE A 278 14.18 -5.93 -23.32
CA ILE A 278 12.80 -5.46 -23.51
C ILE A 278 11.79 -6.61 -23.45
N LEU A 279 12.11 -7.75 -24.06
CA LEU A 279 11.24 -8.93 -24.04
C LEU A 279 11.06 -9.51 -22.63
N THR A 280 12.12 -9.48 -21.83
CA THR A 280 12.05 -9.86 -20.42
C THR A 280 11.08 -8.93 -19.67
N LEU A 281 11.11 -7.63 -19.97
CA LEU A 281 10.23 -6.62 -19.39
C LEU A 281 8.76 -6.76 -19.80
N HIS A 282 8.44 -7.19 -21.03
CA HIS A 282 7.06 -7.41 -21.47
C HIS A 282 6.34 -8.54 -20.71
N SER A 283 7.08 -9.44 -20.06
CA SER A 283 6.50 -10.53 -19.26
C SER A 283 6.02 -10.08 -17.86
N LEU A 284 6.29 -8.82 -17.50
CA LEU A 284 5.99 -8.25 -16.21
C LEU A 284 4.58 -7.67 -16.21
N SER A 285 3.86 -7.95 -15.13
CA SER A 285 2.53 -7.41 -14.87
C SER A 285 2.34 -7.32 -13.36
N HIS A 286 2.38 -6.09 -12.86
CA HIS A 286 2.11 -5.77 -11.46
C HIS A 286 1.73 -4.28 -11.32
N PRO A 287 0.73 -3.92 -10.50
CA PRO A 287 0.27 -2.54 -10.35
C PRO A 287 1.35 -1.56 -9.88
N ASN A 288 2.37 -2.02 -9.16
CA ASN A 288 3.45 -1.17 -8.66
C ASN A 288 4.76 -1.26 -9.46
N ILE A 289 4.72 -1.85 -10.66
CA ILE A 289 5.85 -1.91 -11.58
C ILE A 289 5.48 -1.20 -12.89
N MET A 290 6.37 -0.37 -13.40
CA MET A 290 6.27 0.21 -14.73
C MET A 290 6.84 -0.76 -15.75
N TYR A 291 5.99 -1.28 -16.63
CA TYR A 291 6.38 -2.23 -17.68
C TYR A 291 6.00 -1.69 -19.07
N PRO A 292 6.71 -2.12 -20.13
CA PRO A 292 6.34 -1.82 -21.52
C PRO A 292 4.96 -2.37 -21.88
N LEU A 293 4.07 -1.50 -22.37
CA LEU A 293 2.79 -1.93 -22.96
C LEU A 293 3.02 -2.43 -24.39
N CYS A 294 3.82 -1.70 -25.15
CA CYS A 294 4.29 -2.09 -26.47
C CYS A 294 5.64 -1.47 -26.77
N SER A 295 6.39 -2.11 -27.67
CA SER A 295 7.71 -1.66 -28.09
C SER A 295 7.85 -1.75 -29.60
N PHE A 296 8.49 -0.75 -30.20
CA PHE A 296 8.70 -0.63 -31.64
C PHE A 296 10.18 -0.44 -31.95
N SER A 297 10.61 -0.88 -33.12
CA SER A 297 11.96 -0.74 -33.65
C SER A 297 11.97 -0.14 -35.05
N ASP A 298 12.99 0.65 -35.32
CA ASP A 298 13.39 1.07 -36.66
C ASP A 298 14.79 0.47 -36.92
N GLU A 299 14.83 -0.64 -37.64
CA GLU A 299 16.08 -1.38 -37.92
C GLU A 299 17.05 -0.55 -38.78
N GLU A 300 16.52 0.27 -39.69
CA GLU A 300 17.35 1.13 -40.56
C GLU A 300 18.06 2.22 -39.76
N LYS A 301 17.41 2.74 -38.72
CA LYS A 301 17.94 3.84 -37.90
C LYS A 301 18.52 3.42 -36.55
N ASN A 302 18.44 2.13 -36.20
CA ASN A 302 18.81 1.63 -34.87
C ASN A 302 18.12 2.39 -33.73
N GLU A 303 16.82 2.65 -33.91
CA GLU A 303 15.98 3.32 -32.91
C GLU A 303 14.99 2.35 -32.27
N CYS A 304 14.75 2.51 -30.98
CA CYS A 304 13.76 1.77 -30.23
C CYS A 304 12.81 2.72 -29.47
N PHE A 305 11.53 2.40 -29.54
CA PHE A 305 10.43 3.16 -28.95
C PHE A 305 9.67 2.27 -27.98
N ILE A 306 9.75 2.57 -26.69
CA ILE A 306 9.04 1.82 -25.64
C ILE A 306 7.88 2.68 -25.14
N VAL A 307 6.66 2.20 -25.32
CA VAL A 307 5.45 2.88 -24.86
C VAL A 307 5.01 2.28 -23.52
N THR A 308 4.78 3.15 -22.54
CA THR A 308 4.31 2.80 -21.21
C THR A 308 3.12 3.66 -20.81
N GLU A 309 2.47 3.28 -19.70
CA GLU A 309 1.49 4.16 -19.06
C GLU A 309 2.14 5.51 -18.67
N LEU A 310 1.39 6.60 -18.84
CA LEU A 310 1.82 7.92 -18.40
C LEU A 310 1.62 8.07 -16.89
N MET A 311 2.68 8.44 -16.18
CA MET A 311 2.66 8.84 -14.77
C MET A 311 2.99 10.32 -14.64
N ASN A 312 2.51 10.98 -13.59
CA ASN A 312 2.59 12.43 -13.49
C ASN A 312 4.03 12.93 -13.31
N ARG A 313 4.77 12.37 -12.34
CA ARG A 313 6.14 12.78 -11.98
C ARG A 313 6.90 11.65 -11.28
N ASP A 314 8.21 11.80 -11.13
CA ASP A 314 9.01 10.98 -10.21
C ASP A 314 8.86 11.45 -8.75
N LEU A 315 9.07 10.53 -7.80
CA LEU A 315 8.88 10.74 -6.37
C LEU A 315 9.85 11.79 -5.82
N GLY A 316 11.10 11.81 -6.28
CA GLY A 316 12.09 12.79 -5.84
C GLY A 316 11.68 14.23 -6.19
N SER A 317 11.25 14.45 -7.43
CA SER A 317 10.69 15.74 -7.86
C SER A 317 9.41 16.10 -7.09
N TYR A 318 8.53 15.13 -6.83
CA TYR A 318 7.30 15.34 -6.07
C TYR A 318 7.57 15.76 -4.61
N ILE A 319 8.52 15.10 -3.93
CA ILE A 319 8.91 15.44 -2.55
C ILE A 319 9.48 16.86 -2.49
N LYS A 320 10.34 17.24 -3.43
CA LYS A 320 10.91 18.60 -3.51
C LYS A 320 9.85 19.67 -3.72
N GLU A 321 8.80 19.37 -4.48
CA GLU A 321 7.70 20.30 -4.75
C GLU A 321 6.83 20.55 -3.50
N ILE A 322 6.50 19.49 -2.75
CA ILE A 322 5.62 19.59 -1.58
C ILE A 322 6.35 20.01 -0.31
N CYS A 323 7.67 19.81 -0.25
CA CYS A 323 8.51 20.25 0.86
C CYS A 323 8.93 21.71 0.68
N CYS A 324 8.77 22.50 1.74
CA CYS A 324 9.25 23.87 1.78
C CYS A 324 9.84 24.16 3.16
N PRO A 325 10.54 25.29 3.38
CA PRO A 325 11.15 25.59 4.68
C PRO A 325 10.17 25.52 5.87
N ARG A 326 8.87 25.75 5.62
CA ARG A 326 7.78 25.70 6.61
C ARG A 326 7.11 24.32 6.76
N LYS A 327 7.25 23.43 5.78
CA LYS A 327 6.69 22.07 5.77
C LYS A 327 7.78 21.09 5.35
N ARG A 328 8.50 20.58 6.35
CA ARG A 328 9.63 19.66 6.13
C ARG A 328 9.20 18.20 5.97
N ILE A 329 8.06 17.81 6.54
CA ILE A 329 7.53 16.45 6.42
C ILE A 329 6.63 16.38 5.18
N PRO A 330 6.97 15.56 4.16
CA PRO A 330 6.26 15.53 2.89
C PRO A 330 4.86 14.91 3.04
N PHE A 331 4.76 13.81 3.78
CA PHE A 331 3.59 12.95 3.84
C PHE A 331 3.12 12.71 5.27
N SER A 332 1.81 12.48 5.45
CA SER A 332 1.31 11.91 6.71
C SER A 332 1.78 10.46 6.86
N LEU A 333 1.86 9.94 8.09
CA LEU A 333 2.30 8.57 8.34
C LEU A 333 1.50 7.52 7.54
N PRO A 334 0.16 7.62 7.41
CA PRO A 334 -0.61 6.69 6.57
C PRO A 334 -0.22 6.73 5.08
N VAL A 335 0.00 7.93 4.52
CA VAL A 335 0.39 8.10 3.11
C VAL A 335 1.82 7.58 2.87
N ALA A 336 2.76 7.92 3.76
CA ALA A 336 4.13 7.40 3.69
C ALA A 336 4.15 5.86 3.78
N THR A 337 3.40 5.29 4.73
CA THR A 337 3.30 3.83 4.89
C THR A 337 2.68 3.15 3.66
N ASP A 338 1.69 3.78 3.03
CA ASP A 338 1.08 3.26 1.79
C ASP A 338 2.04 3.30 0.60
N LEU A 339 2.83 4.37 0.47
CA LEU A 339 3.90 4.46 -0.54
C LEU A 339 4.99 3.41 -0.30
N MET A 340 5.47 3.29 0.94
CA MET A 340 6.44 2.26 1.34
C MET A 340 5.95 0.85 0.99
N LEU A 341 4.68 0.55 1.24
CA LEU A 341 4.08 -0.75 0.93
C LEU A 341 4.00 -0.99 -0.59
N GLN A 342 3.57 0.00 -1.37
CA GLN A 342 3.50 -0.11 -2.84
C GLN A 342 4.86 -0.40 -3.46
N ILE A 343 5.89 0.34 -3.04
CA ILE A 343 7.26 0.15 -3.53
C ILE A 343 7.74 -1.25 -3.13
N ALA A 344 7.55 -1.66 -1.88
CA ALA A 344 7.94 -2.99 -1.41
C ALA A 344 7.26 -4.11 -2.20
N ARG A 345 5.98 -3.97 -2.54
CA ARG A 345 5.25 -4.96 -3.36
C ARG A 345 5.77 -5.05 -4.79
N GLY A 346 6.09 -3.91 -5.40
CA GLY A 346 6.75 -3.89 -6.71
C GLY A 346 8.08 -4.65 -6.67
N MET A 347 8.91 -4.37 -5.66
CA MET A 347 10.21 -5.01 -5.51
C MET A 347 10.11 -6.51 -5.19
N GLU A 348 9.16 -6.92 -4.33
CA GLU A 348 8.83 -8.33 -4.07
C GLU A 348 8.51 -9.06 -5.39
N TYR A 349 7.71 -8.44 -6.26
CA TYR A 349 7.37 -8.99 -7.57
C TYR A 349 8.58 -9.13 -8.48
N LEU A 350 9.45 -8.11 -8.57
CA LEU A 350 10.67 -8.18 -9.39
C LEU A 350 11.62 -9.28 -8.92
N HIS A 351 11.84 -9.39 -7.61
CA HIS A 351 12.72 -10.41 -7.03
C HIS A 351 12.18 -11.82 -7.20
N HIS A 352 10.86 -11.98 -7.18
CA HIS A 352 10.21 -13.25 -7.56
C HIS A 352 10.55 -13.65 -9.00
N LYS A 353 10.55 -12.68 -9.92
CA LYS A 353 10.94 -12.86 -11.33
C LYS A 353 12.46 -12.96 -11.54
N LYS A 354 13.25 -12.95 -10.46
CA LYS A 354 14.73 -12.96 -10.47
C LYS A 354 15.33 -11.76 -11.22
N ILE A 355 14.63 -10.63 -11.17
CA ILE A 355 15.10 -9.34 -11.68
C ILE A 355 15.47 -8.49 -10.47
N TYR A 356 16.73 -8.09 -10.37
CA TYR A 356 17.21 -7.15 -9.35
C TYR A 356 17.29 -5.75 -9.97
N HIS A 357 16.90 -4.73 -9.21
CA HIS A 357 16.81 -3.37 -9.74
C HIS A 357 18.19 -2.71 -9.83
N GLY A 358 19.00 -2.80 -8.77
CA GLY A 358 20.37 -2.30 -8.72
C GLY A 358 20.56 -0.77 -8.66
N ASP A 359 19.48 0.01 -8.83
CA ASP A 359 19.51 1.48 -8.87
C ASP A 359 18.19 2.05 -8.32
N LEU A 360 17.67 1.47 -7.23
CA LEU A 360 16.41 1.92 -6.65
C LEU A 360 16.62 3.26 -5.93
N ASN A 361 15.99 4.32 -6.43
CA ASN A 361 16.08 5.67 -5.88
C ASN A 361 14.77 6.44 -6.15
N PRO A 362 14.53 7.61 -5.52
CA PRO A 362 13.30 8.37 -5.69
C PRO A 362 13.01 8.81 -7.14
N SER A 363 14.02 8.98 -7.99
CA SER A 363 13.83 9.34 -9.40
C SER A 363 13.38 8.16 -10.26
N ASN A 364 13.62 6.93 -9.79
CA ASN A 364 13.16 5.68 -10.42
C ASN A 364 11.82 5.18 -9.83
N ILE A 365 11.09 6.04 -9.12
CA ILE A 365 9.76 5.75 -8.60
C ILE A 365 8.81 6.81 -9.15
N LEU A 366 7.88 6.40 -10.02
CA LEU A 366 6.89 7.28 -10.61
C LEU A 366 5.62 7.31 -9.77
N VAL A 367 5.01 8.49 -9.61
CA VAL A 367 3.80 8.69 -8.81
C VAL A 367 2.70 9.40 -9.57
N LYS A 368 1.44 9.03 -9.28
CA LYS A 368 0.23 9.74 -9.71
C LYS A 368 -0.76 9.84 -8.55
N ALA A 369 -1.60 10.88 -8.54
CA ALA A 369 -2.64 11.00 -7.52
C ALA A 369 -3.67 9.87 -7.66
N ARG A 370 -4.18 9.35 -6.54
CA ARG A 370 -5.30 8.40 -6.56
C ARG A 370 -6.63 9.14 -6.57
N GLY A 371 -7.54 8.76 -7.47
CA GLY A 371 -8.85 9.39 -7.62
C GLY A 371 -8.82 10.74 -8.36
N ASN A 372 -9.98 11.18 -8.84
CA ASN A 372 -10.09 12.42 -9.63
C ASN A 372 -10.15 13.65 -8.73
N SER A 373 -9.36 14.67 -9.06
CA SER A 373 -9.38 16.02 -8.47
C SER A 373 -10.67 16.81 -8.78
N SER A 374 -11.62 16.24 -9.52
CA SER A 374 -12.83 16.92 -10.03
C SER A 374 -14.10 16.69 -9.20
N SER A 375 -14.10 15.77 -8.22
CA SER A 375 -15.17 15.68 -7.23
C SER A 375 -14.70 16.35 -5.93
N SER A 376 -15.33 17.47 -5.58
CA SER A 376 -15.09 18.32 -4.41
C SER A 376 -15.41 17.65 -3.06
N SER A 377 -15.27 16.34 -2.96
CA SER A 377 -15.47 15.52 -1.75
C SER A 377 -14.19 14.76 -1.41
N SER A 378 -13.24 15.48 -0.80
CA SER A 378 -12.33 15.12 0.31
C SER A 378 -11.74 13.70 0.48
N SER A 379 -11.83 12.78 -0.49
CA SER A 379 -11.67 11.33 -0.22
C SER A 379 -10.29 10.75 -0.51
N SER A 380 -9.43 11.46 -1.25
CA SER A 380 -8.04 11.06 -1.47
C SER A 380 -7.08 12.07 -0.81
N GLU A 381 -6.96 11.96 0.51
CA GLU A 381 -6.10 12.77 1.37
C GLU A 381 -4.60 12.59 1.02
N GLY A 382 -4.16 13.11 -0.12
CA GLY A 382 -2.75 13.05 -0.55
C GLY A 382 -2.23 11.65 -0.89
N TYR A 383 -3.10 10.64 -1.01
CA TYR A 383 -2.69 9.29 -1.41
C TYR A 383 -2.26 9.24 -2.88
N LEU A 384 -1.16 8.53 -3.11
CA LEU A 384 -0.54 8.40 -4.42
C LEU A 384 -0.46 6.92 -4.83
N HIS A 385 -0.55 6.69 -6.13
CA HIS A 385 -0.23 5.42 -6.74
C HIS A 385 1.20 5.46 -7.26
N ALA A 386 2.05 4.53 -6.80
CA ALA A 386 3.47 4.48 -7.11
C ALA A 386 3.82 3.27 -7.98
N LYS A 387 4.66 3.49 -8.99
CA LYS A 387 5.23 2.45 -9.86
C LYS A 387 6.75 2.60 -9.93
N VAL A 388 7.48 1.52 -9.65
CA VAL A 388 8.94 1.47 -9.79
C VAL A 388 9.29 1.36 -11.28
N CYS A 389 10.32 2.06 -11.74
CA CYS A 389 10.81 2.05 -13.12
C CYS A 389 12.35 2.02 -13.17
N GLY A 390 12.95 2.02 -14.36
CA GLY A 390 14.42 2.16 -14.49
C GLY A 390 15.24 0.89 -14.23
N PHE A 391 14.60 -0.25 -13.99
CA PHE A 391 15.22 -1.57 -13.94
C PHE A 391 15.31 -2.21 -15.34
N GLY A 392 16.19 -3.20 -15.51
CA GLY A 392 16.27 -4.02 -16.72
C GLY A 392 16.56 -3.26 -18.03
N LEU A 393 17.26 -2.12 -17.98
CA LEU A 393 17.87 -1.44 -19.14
C LEU A 393 19.29 -0.92 -18.82
N SER A 394 20.03 -1.71 -18.05
CA SER A 394 21.28 -1.27 -17.40
C SER A 394 22.44 -1.06 -18.38
N GLN A 395 22.49 -1.84 -19.47
CA GLN A 395 23.54 -1.73 -20.49
C GLN A 395 23.33 -0.52 -21.41
N ALA A 396 22.07 -0.14 -21.70
CA ALA A 396 21.75 1.00 -22.55
C ALA A 396 22.12 2.36 -21.93
N LYS A 397 22.29 2.45 -20.60
CA LYS A 397 22.79 3.66 -19.92
C LYS A 397 24.25 3.98 -20.27
N GLY A 398 25.05 2.99 -20.69
CA GLY A 398 26.48 3.15 -20.96
C GLY A 398 26.86 3.92 -22.23
N SER A 399 25.94 4.07 -23.19
CA SER A 399 26.25 4.65 -24.50
C SER A 399 26.11 6.18 -24.58
N ASN A 400 25.27 6.82 -23.75
CA ASN A 400 24.85 8.22 -23.98
C ASN A 400 24.95 9.16 -22.76
N GLN A 401 25.51 8.72 -21.62
CA GLN A 401 25.72 9.59 -20.45
C GLN A 401 27.13 10.23 -20.36
N ARG A 402 27.88 10.30 -21.45
CA ARG A 402 29.04 11.20 -21.55
C ARG A 402 28.58 12.59 -21.99
N SER A 403 27.88 13.30 -21.11
CA SER A 403 27.69 14.75 -21.25
C SER A 403 28.27 15.43 -20.01
N PRO A 404 29.25 16.34 -20.15
CA PRO A 404 29.78 17.09 -19.03
C PRO A 404 28.78 18.20 -18.69
N THR A 405 27.85 17.94 -17.79
CA THR A 405 26.95 18.98 -17.27
C THR A 405 27.48 19.49 -15.92
N ASN A 406 27.99 20.73 -15.98
CA ASN A 406 28.12 21.74 -14.93
C ASN A 406 27.85 21.34 -13.46
N HIS A 407 28.86 21.64 -12.64
CA HIS A 407 29.05 21.43 -11.21
C HIS A 407 28.03 22.04 -10.21
N HIS A 408 26.72 22.11 -10.50
CA HIS A 408 25.76 22.70 -9.54
C HIS A 408 24.42 21.95 -9.37
N SER A 409 24.43 20.62 -9.35
CA SER A 409 23.33 19.84 -8.76
C SER A 409 23.87 18.59 -8.06
N THR A 410 24.06 18.72 -6.75
CA THR A 410 24.55 17.75 -5.77
C THR A 410 23.55 16.62 -5.52
N ALA A 411 23.50 15.60 -6.38
CA ALA A 411 22.95 14.29 -6.02
C ALA A 411 23.99 13.23 -6.42
N LEU A 412 24.82 12.84 -5.47
CA LEU A 412 25.82 11.80 -5.67
C LEU A 412 25.09 10.44 -5.81
N PRO A 413 25.10 9.77 -6.98
CA PRO A 413 24.28 8.58 -7.22
C PRO A 413 24.55 7.43 -6.24
N PHE A 414 25.73 7.39 -5.63
CA PHE A 414 26.18 6.32 -4.76
C PHE A 414 25.50 6.30 -3.37
N ILE A 415 24.82 7.37 -2.93
CA ILE A 415 24.16 7.41 -1.59
C ILE A 415 23.03 6.39 -1.44
N TRP A 416 22.48 5.93 -2.57
CA TRP A 416 21.42 4.93 -2.63
C TRP A 416 21.96 3.49 -2.69
N HIS A 417 23.26 3.31 -2.93
CA HIS A 417 23.87 2.01 -3.15
C HIS A 417 24.32 1.37 -1.82
N ALA A 418 24.20 0.05 -1.75
CA ALA A 418 24.59 -0.71 -0.57
C ALA A 418 26.12 -0.72 -0.36
N PRO A 419 26.61 -0.81 0.89
CA PRO A 419 28.04 -0.78 1.20
C PRO A 419 28.87 -1.82 0.43
N GLU A 420 28.34 -3.03 0.26
CA GLU A 420 29.00 -4.11 -0.47
C GLU A 420 29.14 -3.82 -1.97
N VAL A 421 28.13 -3.17 -2.57
CA VAL A 421 28.16 -2.75 -3.98
C VAL A 421 29.21 -1.66 -4.19
N LEU A 422 29.37 -0.76 -3.21
CA LEU A 422 30.39 0.30 -3.25
C LEU A 422 31.81 -0.24 -3.07
N ALA A 423 32.01 -1.31 -2.30
CA ALA A 423 33.32 -1.94 -2.12
C ALA A 423 33.81 -2.58 -3.43
N GLU A 424 32.96 -3.39 -4.07
CA GLU A 424 33.31 -4.10 -5.32
C GLU A 424 33.52 -3.16 -6.53
N GLY A 425 32.86 -1.99 -6.53
CA GLY A 425 33.03 -0.98 -7.57
C GLY A 425 34.42 -0.35 -7.61
N GLU A 426 35.08 -0.22 -6.46
CA GLU A 426 36.45 0.31 -6.36
C GLU A 426 37.51 -0.74 -6.71
N GLU A 427 37.25 -2.02 -6.41
CA GLU A 427 38.21 -3.13 -6.64
C GLU A 427 38.29 -3.57 -8.11
N THR A 428 37.25 -3.37 -8.92
CA THR A 428 37.15 -3.90 -10.30
C THR A 428 37.61 -2.95 -11.41
N GLY A 429 38.27 -1.83 -11.09
CA GLY A 429 38.95 -0.97 -12.08
C GLY A 429 38.07 -0.45 -13.23
N GLY A 430 36.75 -0.35 -13.05
CA GLY A 430 35.82 0.19 -14.04
C GLY A 430 35.42 -0.76 -15.19
N VAL A 431 35.85 -2.03 -15.20
CA VAL A 431 35.38 -2.99 -16.21
C VAL A 431 34.03 -3.57 -15.78
N SER A 432 32.97 -2.88 -16.19
CA SER A 432 31.57 -3.26 -15.95
C SER A 432 31.16 -4.43 -16.85
N GLY A 433 31.55 -5.65 -16.49
CA GLY A 433 31.23 -6.85 -17.27
C GLY A 433 30.92 -8.06 -16.38
N ASN A 434 29.85 -8.02 -15.59
CA ASN A 434 28.99 -9.18 -15.30
C ASN A 434 27.81 -8.79 -14.41
N SER A 435 26.66 -9.40 -14.68
CA SER A 435 25.35 -9.21 -14.03
C SER A 435 25.24 -9.72 -12.59
N SER A 436 26.34 -10.16 -11.95
CA SER A 436 26.31 -10.78 -10.62
C SER A 436 26.48 -9.83 -9.43
N LYS A 437 26.48 -8.49 -9.65
CA LYS A 437 26.78 -7.50 -8.61
C LYS A 437 25.59 -7.07 -7.75
N TYR A 438 24.38 -7.20 -8.28
CA TYR A 438 23.16 -6.77 -7.58
C TYR A 438 22.41 -7.96 -7.00
N THR A 439 21.99 -7.83 -5.75
CA THR A 439 21.28 -8.87 -5.01
C THR A 439 19.94 -8.34 -4.50
N GLU A 440 19.07 -9.24 -4.05
CA GLU A 440 17.87 -8.82 -3.33
C GLU A 440 18.22 -7.92 -2.13
N LYS A 441 19.27 -8.26 -1.39
CA LYS A 441 19.66 -7.54 -0.17
C LYS A 441 20.27 -6.17 -0.45
N SER A 442 20.92 -5.97 -1.60
CA SER A 442 21.39 -4.64 -2.01
C SER A 442 20.21 -3.72 -2.34
N ASP A 443 19.18 -4.23 -3.02
CA ASP A 443 17.96 -3.47 -3.30
C ASP A 443 17.18 -3.11 -2.02
N VAL A 444 17.18 -3.99 -1.01
CA VAL A 444 16.57 -3.71 0.30
C VAL A 444 17.28 -2.55 1.02
N TYR A 445 18.59 -2.42 0.87
CA TYR A 445 19.32 -1.25 1.40
C TYR A 445 18.86 0.04 0.72
N SER A 446 18.81 0.05 -0.61
CA SER A 446 18.34 1.19 -1.40
C SER A 446 16.91 1.58 -1.04
N TYR A 447 16.03 0.59 -0.84
CA TYR A 447 14.69 0.79 -0.32
C TYR A 447 14.68 1.45 1.06
N GLY A 448 15.58 1.06 1.97
CA GLY A 448 15.76 1.69 3.27
C GLY A 448 16.09 3.19 3.15
N MET A 449 16.96 3.56 2.22
CA MET A 449 17.27 4.97 1.94
C MET A 449 16.06 5.74 1.39
N VAL A 450 15.28 5.13 0.49
CA VAL A 450 14.03 5.74 -0.02
C VAL A 450 13.02 5.94 1.12
N CYS A 451 12.90 4.97 2.03
CA CYS A 451 12.03 5.10 3.21
C CYS A 451 12.46 6.26 4.11
N PHE A 452 13.77 6.48 4.29
CA PHE A 452 14.27 7.62 5.06
C PHE A 452 13.81 8.95 4.46
N GLU A 453 13.91 9.12 3.15
CA GLU A 453 13.45 10.35 2.48
C GLU A 453 11.92 10.50 2.58
N LEU A 454 11.15 9.42 2.41
CA LEU A 454 9.69 9.44 2.59
C LEU A 454 9.26 9.89 3.99
N LEU A 455 10.01 9.51 5.03
CA LEU A 455 9.69 9.80 6.42
C LEU A 455 10.17 11.18 6.88
N THR A 456 11.25 11.69 6.29
CA THR A 456 11.93 12.92 6.76
C THR A 456 11.82 14.10 5.81
N GLY A 457 11.52 13.85 4.53
CA GLY A 457 11.59 14.84 3.45
C GLY A 457 13.01 15.29 3.08
N LYS A 458 14.03 14.67 3.68
CA LYS A 458 15.43 15.02 3.45
C LYS A 458 16.11 13.95 2.60
N VAL A 459 16.96 14.40 1.69
CA VAL A 459 17.87 13.51 0.97
C VAL A 459 18.81 12.85 2.01
N PRO A 460 19.07 11.54 1.92
CA PRO A 460 20.03 10.88 2.82
C PRO A 460 21.40 11.56 2.79
N PHE A 461 21.99 11.75 3.96
CA PHE A 461 23.32 12.37 4.13
C PHE A 461 23.44 13.82 3.61
N ASP A 462 22.33 14.56 3.52
CA ASP A 462 22.33 15.96 3.07
C ASP A 462 23.00 16.92 4.07
N ASP A 463 23.26 16.50 5.31
CA ASP A 463 23.95 17.34 6.29
C ASP A 463 25.38 17.66 5.83
N THR A 464 25.76 18.93 5.85
CA THR A 464 27.00 19.48 5.28
C THR A 464 28.30 18.83 5.77
N HIS A 465 28.29 18.22 6.96
CA HIS A 465 29.44 17.50 7.53
C HIS A 465 29.65 16.09 6.95
N LEU A 466 28.64 15.55 6.24
CA LEU A 466 28.66 14.24 5.63
C LEU A 466 29.10 14.32 4.15
N GLN A 467 28.95 15.49 3.52
CA GLN A 467 29.23 15.69 2.09
C GLN A 467 30.73 15.73 1.76
N GLY A 468 31.16 14.99 0.72
CA GLY A 468 32.52 15.06 0.16
C GLY A 468 33.02 13.74 -0.44
N ASP A 469 34.26 13.74 -0.97
CA ASP A 469 34.91 12.59 -1.62
C ASP A 469 35.06 11.35 -0.70
N LYS A 470 34.86 11.52 0.61
CA LYS A 470 34.97 10.46 1.63
C LYS A 470 33.63 9.76 1.93
N MET A 471 32.51 10.22 1.38
CA MET A 471 31.18 9.67 1.70
C MET A 471 31.05 8.17 1.40
N SER A 472 31.57 7.69 0.26
CA SER A 472 31.63 6.25 -0.06
C SER A 472 32.30 5.46 1.07
N ARG A 473 33.45 5.96 1.55
CA ARG A 473 34.21 5.35 2.64
C ARG A 473 33.43 5.36 3.95
N ASN A 474 32.73 6.44 4.27
CA ASN A 474 31.95 6.53 5.51
C ASN A 474 30.74 5.59 5.50
N ILE A 475 30.02 5.49 4.37
CA ILE A 475 28.89 4.55 4.22
C ILE A 475 29.36 3.10 4.48
N ARG A 476 30.54 2.73 3.96
CA ARG A 476 31.18 1.44 4.23
C ARG A 476 31.63 1.27 5.67
N ALA A 477 32.08 2.35 6.32
CA ALA A 477 32.41 2.36 7.74
C ALA A 477 31.17 2.26 8.66
N GLY A 478 29.96 2.26 8.10
CA GLY A 478 28.71 2.10 8.84
C GLY A 478 27.99 3.41 9.15
N GLU A 479 28.42 4.53 8.57
CA GLU A 479 27.70 5.79 8.71
C GLU A 479 26.29 5.69 8.10
N ARG A 480 25.28 6.18 8.83
CA ARG A 480 23.86 6.15 8.43
C ARG A 480 23.19 7.47 8.79
N PRO A 481 22.18 7.92 8.02
CA PRO A 481 21.52 9.17 8.31
C PRO A 481 20.65 9.06 9.57
N LEU A 482 20.56 10.16 10.31
CA LEU A 482 19.86 10.21 11.59
C LEU A 482 18.39 10.60 11.40
N PHE A 483 17.50 9.82 12.02
CA PHE A 483 16.09 10.18 12.07
C PHE A 483 15.83 11.30 13.09
N PRO A 484 14.98 12.28 12.76
CA PRO A 484 14.43 13.19 13.75
C PRO A 484 13.67 12.47 14.87
N PHE A 485 13.66 13.04 16.08
CA PHE A 485 13.04 12.43 17.27
C PHE A 485 11.53 12.18 17.15
N HIS A 486 10.84 12.91 16.28
CA HIS A 486 9.39 12.77 16.07
C HIS A 486 9.02 11.63 15.12
N CYS A 487 9.99 11.00 14.45
CA CYS A 487 9.70 9.85 13.59
C CYS A 487 9.31 8.62 14.44
N PRO A 488 8.21 7.92 14.12
CA PRO A 488 7.72 6.83 14.95
C PRO A 488 8.64 5.62 14.92
N LYS A 489 8.91 5.04 16.10
CA LYS A 489 9.88 3.95 16.26
C LYS A 489 9.61 2.75 15.37
N TYR A 490 8.35 2.31 15.22
CA TYR A 490 7.99 1.14 14.41
C TYR A 490 8.34 1.29 12.92
N LEU A 491 8.31 2.50 12.34
CA LEU A 491 8.78 2.73 10.97
C LEU A 491 10.30 2.90 10.94
N THR A 492 10.88 3.66 11.87
CA THR A 492 12.34 3.86 11.91
C THR A 492 13.11 2.57 12.16
N ASN A 493 12.60 1.65 12.98
CA ASN A 493 13.21 0.35 13.25
C ASN A 493 13.20 -0.51 11.98
N LEU A 494 12.07 -0.55 11.26
CA LEU A 494 11.99 -1.25 9.98
C LEU A 494 13.00 -0.70 8.97
N THR A 495 13.03 0.62 8.78
CA THR A 495 14.01 1.27 7.90
C THR A 495 15.44 0.97 8.34
N LYS A 496 15.71 0.96 9.65
CA LYS A 496 17.02 0.63 10.19
C LYS A 496 17.46 -0.81 9.93
N ARG A 497 16.52 -1.76 9.93
CA ARG A 497 16.82 -3.14 9.54
C ARG A 497 17.06 -3.28 8.04
N CYS A 498 16.38 -2.50 7.20
CA CYS A 498 16.58 -2.52 5.75
C CYS A 498 18.00 -2.10 5.33
N TRP A 499 18.62 -1.15 6.02
CA TRP A 499 19.97 -0.65 5.69
C TRP A 499 21.09 -1.19 6.60
N HIS A 500 20.85 -2.32 7.26
CA HIS A 500 21.83 -2.97 8.15
C HIS A 500 23.15 -3.24 7.41
N ALA A 501 24.28 -3.17 8.11
CA ALA A 501 25.61 -3.36 7.52
C ALA A 501 25.72 -4.77 6.89
N ASP A 502 25.47 -5.82 7.67
CA ASP A 502 25.35 -7.19 7.17
C ASP A 502 24.10 -7.35 6.29
N PRO A 503 24.25 -7.71 4.99
CA PRO A 503 23.14 -8.00 4.08
C PRO A 503 22.19 -9.11 4.56
N ALA A 504 22.70 -10.10 5.30
CA ALA A 504 21.90 -11.24 5.77
C ALA A 504 20.87 -10.84 6.85
N GLN A 505 21.14 -9.76 7.60
CA GLN A 505 20.20 -9.23 8.60
C GLN A 505 19.08 -8.37 8.00
N ARG A 506 19.19 -8.02 6.72
CA ARG A 506 18.17 -7.22 6.03
C ARG A 506 16.96 -8.11 5.71
N PRO A 507 15.72 -7.70 6.04
CA PRO A 507 14.53 -8.51 5.77
C PRO A 507 14.28 -8.68 4.26
N SER A 508 13.59 -9.75 3.86
CA SER A 508 13.08 -9.90 2.48
C SER A 508 11.94 -8.90 2.21
N PHE A 509 11.70 -8.57 0.95
CA PHE A 509 10.56 -7.70 0.59
C PHE A 509 9.22 -8.30 1.00
N SER A 510 9.06 -9.62 0.95
CA SER A 510 7.86 -10.31 1.47
C SER A 510 7.62 -10.06 2.95
N SER A 511 8.69 -10.05 3.76
CA SER A 511 8.62 -9.72 5.18
C SER A 511 8.27 -8.25 5.40
N ILE A 512 8.88 -7.35 4.64
CA ILE A 512 8.60 -5.90 4.67
C ILE A 512 7.11 -5.64 4.34
N CYS A 513 6.58 -6.28 3.29
CA CYS A 513 5.16 -6.16 2.89
C CYS A 513 4.19 -6.58 4.01
N ARG A 514 4.47 -7.69 4.72
CA ARG A 514 3.65 -8.14 5.86
C ARG A 514 3.70 -7.16 7.03
N ILE A 515 4.90 -6.72 7.41
CA ILE A 515 5.10 -5.74 8.50
C ILE A 515 4.36 -4.44 8.18
N LEU A 516 4.51 -3.88 6.97
CA LEU A 516 3.88 -2.62 6.59
C LEU A 516 2.35 -2.70 6.55
N ARG A 517 1.78 -3.83 6.09
CA ARG A 517 0.32 -4.05 6.20
C ARG A 517 -0.15 -4.02 7.65
N TYR A 518 0.61 -4.60 8.56
CA TYR A 518 0.28 -4.59 9.98
C TYR A 518 0.47 -3.21 10.63
N VAL A 519 1.50 -2.45 10.23
CA VAL A 519 1.69 -1.05 10.63
C VAL A 519 0.51 -0.20 10.12
N LYS A 520 0.05 -0.40 8.89
CA LYS A 520 -1.13 0.29 8.35
C LYS A 520 -2.39 0.01 9.18
N ARG A 521 -2.58 -1.25 9.63
CA ARG A 521 -3.63 -1.60 10.60
C ARG A 521 -3.48 -0.84 11.92
N PHE A 522 -2.27 -0.75 12.48
CA PHE A 522 -2.03 0.02 13.71
C PHE A 522 -2.39 1.51 13.54
N LEU A 523 -1.97 2.14 12.44
CA LEU A 523 -2.28 3.53 12.13
C LEU A 523 -3.78 3.77 11.96
N ALA A 524 -4.48 2.89 11.25
CA ALA A 524 -5.93 2.98 11.05
C ALA A 524 -6.72 2.89 12.37
N MET A 525 -6.24 2.08 13.31
CA MET A 525 -6.85 1.93 14.63
C MET A 525 -6.53 3.08 15.60
N ASN A 526 -5.47 3.85 15.32
CA ASN A 526 -4.97 4.92 16.16
C ASN A 526 -4.73 6.21 15.34
N PRO A 527 -5.78 6.88 14.82
CA PRO A 527 -5.63 8.02 13.92
C PRO A 527 -4.92 9.24 14.55
N ASN A 528 -4.93 9.36 15.89
CA ASN A 528 -4.26 10.44 16.61
C ASN A 528 -2.76 10.20 16.83
N HIS A 529 -2.25 9.04 16.42
CA HIS A 529 -0.87 8.65 16.63
C HIS A 529 0.06 9.49 15.75
N GLY A 530 0.79 10.43 16.38
CA GLY A 530 1.66 11.42 15.70
C GLY A 530 1.25 12.89 15.90
N VAL A 531 0.08 13.18 16.48
CA VAL A 531 -0.36 14.56 16.81
C VAL A 531 -0.13 14.89 18.29
N GLN A 532 -0.06 13.88 19.16
CA GLN A 532 0.13 14.04 20.61
C GLN A 532 1.44 13.37 21.06
N SER A 533 2.27 14.13 21.78
CA SER A 533 3.62 13.74 22.22
C SER A 533 3.65 12.61 23.27
N ASP A 534 2.50 12.24 23.86
CA ASP A 534 2.41 11.36 25.04
C ASP A 534 1.72 10.01 24.79
N GLN A 535 1.50 9.61 23.53
CA GLN A 535 0.85 8.32 23.27
C GLN A 535 1.79 7.13 23.54
N PRO A 536 1.27 6.05 24.16
CA PRO A 536 2.07 4.89 24.49
C PRO A 536 2.65 4.28 23.22
N MET A 537 3.97 4.16 23.24
CA MET A 537 4.79 3.49 22.24
C MET A 537 4.16 2.13 21.89
N THR A 538 4.24 1.70 20.63
CA THR A 538 3.96 0.31 20.29
C THR A 538 4.79 -0.59 21.20
N LEU A 539 4.13 -1.34 22.10
CA LEU A 539 4.80 -2.15 23.13
C LEU A 539 5.68 -3.26 22.54
N VAL A 540 5.51 -3.56 21.24
CA VAL A 540 6.15 -4.67 20.54
C VAL A 540 6.78 -4.18 19.24
N ASP A 541 8.02 -4.58 18.97
CA ASP A 541 8.63 -4.44 17.64
C ASP A 541 8.02 -5.48 16.68
N TYR A 542 7.42 -5.01 15.59
CA TYR A 542 6.82 -5.87 14.56
C TYR A 542 7.85 -6.74 13.83
N SER A 543 9.11 -6.32 13.82
CA SER A 543 10.25 -7.13 13.37
C SER A 543 10.40 -8.43 14.15
N ASP A 544 10.15 -8.39 15.46
CA ASP A 544 10.26 -9.55 16.34
C ASP A 544 9.06 -10.48 16.17
N ILE A 545 7.88 -9.91 15.91
CA ILE A 545 6.70 -10.70 15.56
C ILE A 545 6.98 -11.46 14.26
N GLU A 546 7.45 -10.78 13.22
CA GLU A 546 7.78 -11.41 11.94
C GLU A 546 8.80 -12.53 12.10
N SER A 547 9.87 -12.31 12.87
CA SER A 547 10.90 -13.34 13.11
C SER A 547 10.36 -14.57 13.86
N ARG A 548 9.35 -14.41 14.73
CA ARG A 548 8.63 -15.54 15.35
C ARG A 548 7.73 -16.26 14.35
N LEU A 549 7.06 -15.51 13.48
CA LEU A 549 6.15 -16.07 12.49
C LEU A 549 6.89 -16.82 11.40
N LEU A 550 8.02 -16.33 10.91
CA LEU A 550 8.86 -17.03 9.94
C LEU A 550 9.37 -18.39 10.47
N ARG A 551 9.67 -18.49 11.77
CA ARG A 551 10.02 -19.78 12.40
C ARG A 551 8.86 -20.77 12.39
N LYS A 552 7.62 -20.29 12.55
CA LYS A 552 6.41 -21.13 12.53
C LYS A 552 5.91 -21.42 11.10
N PHE A 553 6.08 -20.48 10.19
CA PHE A 553 5.65 -20.56 8.79
C PHE A 553 6.82 -20.26 7.85
N PRO A 554 7.79 -21.19 7.70
CA PRO A 554 8.96 -20.98 6.85
C PRO A 554 8.62 -20.70 5.38
N SER A 555 7.47 -21.19 4.91
CA SER A 555 6.97 -20.96 3.55
C SER A 555 6.69 -19.48 3.23
N TRP A 556 6.57 -18.62 4.25
CA TRP A 556 6.36 -17.18 4.05
C TRP A 556 7.60 -16.43 3.57
N ASP A 557 8.78 -17.02 3.70
CA ASP A 557 10.04 -16.50 3.14
C ASP A 557 10.44 -17.22 1.84
N SER A 558 9.50 -17.95 1.23
CA SER A 558 9.76 -18.62 -0.04
C SER A 558 10.00 -17.59 -1.16
N SER A 559 10.71 -18.02 -2.21
CA SER A 559 10.97 -17.20 -3.40
C SER A 559 9.72 -16.82 -4.21
N LYS A 560 8.55 -17.36 -3.86
CA LYS A 560 7.27 -17.07 -4.52
C LYS A 560 6.37 -16.24 -3.59
N PRO A 561 5.90 -15.06 -4.03
CA PRO A 561 4.92 -14.27 -3.31
C PRO A 561 3.66 -15.09 -3.06
N LEU A 562 3.14 -14.98 -1.84
CA LEU A 562 1.89 -15.62 -1.46
C LEU A 562 0.71 -14.92 -2.13
N PRO A 563 -0.36 -15.64 -2.50
CA PRO A 563 -1.51 -15.04 -3.15
C PRO A 563 -2.23 -14.06 -2.22
N VAL A 564 -2.94 -13.09 -2.80
CA VAL A 564 -3.68 -12.05 -2.04
C VAL A 564 -4.70 -12.62 -1.05
N SER A 565 -5.21 -13.83 -1.27
CA SER A 565 -6.13 -14.53 -0.36
C SER A 565 -5.51 -14.88 1.00
N GLU A 566 -4.18 -14.92 1.12
CA GLU A 566 -3.46 -15.19 2.39
C GLU A 566 -3.36 -13.96 3.30
N ILE A 567 -3.63 -12.76 2.76
CA ILE A 567 -3.48 -11.49 3.47
C ILE A 567 -4.27 -11.47 4.79
N PRO A 568 -5.57 -11.84 4.84
CA PRO A 568 -6.33 -11.82 6.09
C PRO A 568 -5.78 -12.77 7.14
N PHE A 569 -5.34 -13.97 6.74
CA PHE A 569 -4.73 -14.94 7.64
C PHE A 569 -3.41 -14.41 8.24
N GLN A 570 -2.54 -13.83 7.41
CA GLN A 570 -1.30 -13.23 7.87
C GLN A 570 -1.57 -12.13 8.91
N MET A 571 -2.49 -11.21 8.63
CA MET A 571 -2.85 -10.13 9.56
C MET A 571 -3.47 -10.67 10.86
N PHE A 572 -4.32 -11.69 10.76
CA PHE A 572 -4.92 -12.36 11.91
C PHE A 572 -3.86 -12.98 12.82
N VAL A 573 -2.90 -13.72 12.25
CA VAL A 573 -1.85 -14.40 13.02
C VAL A 573 -0.88 -13.41 13.67
N TYR A 574 -0.57 -12.29 13.01
CA TYR A 574 0.15 -11.18 13.65
C TYR A 574 -0.56 -10.70 14.92
N ARG A 575 -1.90 -10.55 14.85
CA ARG A 575 -2.72 -10.15 16.01
C ARG A 575 -2.74 -11.20 17.12
N VAL A 576 -2.77 -12.48 16.78
CA VAL A 576 -2.65 -13.57 17.77
C VAL A 576 -1.33 -13.45 18.53
N VAL A 577 -0.20 -13.28 17.83
CA VAL A 577 1.13 -13.18 18.46
C VAL A 577 1.29 -11.89 19.26
N GLU A 578 0.74 -10.77 18.79
CA GLU A 578 0.74 -9.52 19.54
C GLU A 578 -0.02 -9.67 20.88
N ARG A 579 -1.21 -10.29 20.87
CA ARG A 579 -1.99 -10.56 22.10
C ARG A 579 -1.29 -11.54 23.05
N GLU A 580 -0.59 -12.57 22.53
CA GLU A 580 0.22 -13.49 23.35
C GLU A 580 1.33 -12.75 24.13
N LYS A 581 2.01 -11.81 23.46
CA LYS A 581 3.05 -10.98 24.10
C LYS A 581 2.46 -10.06 25.18
N MET A 582 1.34 -9.39 24.90
CA MET A 582 0.68 -8.52 25.89
C MET A 582 0.25 -9.27 27.16
N ARG A 583 -0.25 -10.50 27.02
CA ARG A 583 -0.59 -11.36 28.17
C ARG A 583 0.62 -11.78 28.99
N SER A 584 1.76 -12.03 28.33
CA SER A 584 2.99 -12.44 29.00
C SER A 584 3.58 -11.29 29.84
N ASN A 585 3.54 -10.06 29.34
CA ASN A 585 3.99 -8.88 30.09
C ASN A 585 3.13 -8.63 31.35
N HIS A 586 1.81 -8.80 31.27
CA HIS A 586 0.92 -8.64 32.43
C HIS A 586 1.10 -9.71 33.52
N LYS A 587 1.58 -10.92 33.18
CA LYS A 587 1.95 -11.93 34.19
C LYS A 587 3.25 -11.57 34.92
N GLY A 588 4.23 -10.98 34.21
CA GLY A 588 5.50 -10.56 34.81
C GLY A 588 5.37 -9.40 35.80
N ASP A 589 4.42 -8.48 35.57
CA ASP A 589 4.19 -7.32 36.47
C ASP A 589 3.38 -7.68 37.73
N SER A 590 2.76 -8.88 37.78
CA SER A 590 1.97 -9.33 38.94
C SER A 590 2.75 -10.23 39.92
N GLU A 591 3.97 -10.65 39.56
CA GLU A 591 4.85 -11.49 40.40
C GLU A 591 6.07 -10.73 40.96
N SER A 592 6.18 -9.41 40.73
CA SER A 592 7.23 -8.59 41.33
C SER A 592 6.74 -7.90 42.62
N GLY A 593 6.41 -8.73 43.61
CA GLY A 593 6.19 -8.31 44.99
C GLY A 593 6.38 -9.53 45.89
N SER A 594 7.33 -9.43 46.84
CA SER A 594 7.89 -10.48 47.73
C SER A 594 8.64 -11.60 46.99
N ASP A 595 9.93 -11.86 47.19
CA ASP A 595 10.66 -11.88 48.44
C ASP A 595 12.13 -11.46 48.31
N ALA A 596 12.61 -10.88 49.41
CA ALA A 596 14.00 -10.53 49.63
C ALA A 596 14.86 -11.78 49.91
N SER A 597 16.03 -11.79 49.26
CA SER A 597 17.34 -12.22 49.77
C SER A 597 17.38 -13.01 51.09
N VAL A 598 17.77 -14.29 51.01
CA VAL A 598 18.73 -14.93 51.93
C VAL A 598 19.54 -15.94 51.12
N GLY A 599 20.87 -15.82 51.18
CA GLY A 599 21.82 -16.72 50.53
C GLY A 599 22.08 -18.02 51.32
N GLY A 600 22.60 -19.01 50.62
CA GLY A 600 23.12 -20.26 51.17
C GLY A 600 23.55 -21.20 50.05
N ASP A 601 24.82 -21.59 50.10
CA ASP A 601 25.62 -22.29 49.09
C ASP A 601 25.53 -23.84 49.22
N GLU A 602 26.12 -24.54 48.24
CA GLU A 602 26.53 -25.97 48.19
C GLU A 602 25.68 -27.03 47.42
N SER A 603 26.04 -27.19 46.13
CA SER A 603 26.69 -28.35 45.46
C SER A 603 26.13 -29.82 45.46
N MET A 604 26.04 -30.36 44.20
CA MET A 604 26.21 -31.76 43.71
C MET A 604 24.97 -32.74 43.62
N PRO A 605 24.97 -33.81 42.78
CA PRO A 605 24.50 -33.84 41.39
C PRO A 605 23.47 -35.01 41.11
N PRO A 606 23.05 -35.34 39.86
CA PRO A 606 21.76 -35.99 39.59
C PRO A 606 21.81 -37.52 39.53
N MET A 607 20.68 -38.18 39.83
CA MET A 607 20.45 -39.60 39.55
C MET A 607 19.15 -39.79 38.78
N ALA A 608 19.21 -40.73 37.85
CA ALA A 608 18.28 -41.00 36.79
C ALA A 608 17.10 -41.89 37.21
N ASP A 609 16.13 -41.90 36.29
CA ASP A 609 15.33 -43.04 35.82
C ASP A 609 13.99 -43.41 36.46
N GLU A 610 13.12 -43.79 35.50
CA GLU A 610 12.02 -44.74 35.55
C GLU A 610 10.60 -44.27 35.94
N HIS A 611 9.84 -43.96 34.87
CA HIS A 611 8.76 -44.81 34.34
C HIS A 611 7.37 -44.93 35.03
N PHE A 612 6.37 -44.88 34.14
CA PHE A 612 5.08 -45.60 34.10
C PHE A 612 3.80 -45.04 34.80
N LEU A 613 2.93 -44.49 33.93
CA LEU A 613 1.49 -44.76 33.71
C LEU A 613 0.46 -44.74 34.87
N SER A 614 -0.49 -43.81 34.72
CA SER A 614 -1.93 -44.07 34.45
C SER A 614 -2.72 -45.01 35.39
N MET A 615 -3.73 -44.47 36.09
CA MET A 615 -5.16 -44.64 35.75
C MET A 615 -6.13 -44.23 36.88
N THR A 616 -7.34 -43.88 36.42
CA THR A 616 -8.66 -44.07 37.04
C THR A 616 -9.24 -43.02 38.01
N GLU A 617 -10.07 -42.19 37.38
CA GLU A 617 -11.43 -41.76 37.76
C GLU A 617 -12.09 -42.40 39.00
N ARG A 618 -12.75 -41.55 39.81
CA ARG A 618 -14.13 -41.79 40.29
C ARG A 618 -14.87 -40.47 40.55
N LYS A 619 -16.01 -40.31 39.87
CA LYS A 619 -17.08 -39.33 40.11
C LYS A 619 -17.84 -39.68 41.39
N LEU A 620 -18.40 -38.67 42.08
CA LEU A 620 -19.85 -38.47 42.34
C LEU A 620 -20.10 -37.35 43.39
N SER A 621 -20.94 -36.39 43.03
CA SER A 621 -21.68 -35.39 43.83
C SER A 621 -22.90 -36.03 44.56
N PRO A 622 -23.79 -35.36 45.35
CA PRO A 622 -24.03 -33.92 45.59
C PRO A 622 -24.35 -33.48 47.06
N SER A 623 -24.67 -32.19 47.21
CA SER A 623 -25.03 -31.35 48.39
C SER A 623 -26.27 -31.79 49.22
N PRO A 624 -26.54 -31.22 50.44
CA PRO A 624 -27.27 -29.93 50.58
C PRO A 624 -26.86 -29.01 51.79
N GLU A 625 -27.31 -27.74 51.76
CA GLU A 625 -27.16 -26.62 52.72
C GLU A 625 -28.04 -26.73 54.02
N PRO A 626 -28.25 -25.66 54.86
CA PRO A 626 -27.40 -24.92 55.82
C PRO A 626 -28.00 -24.93 57.27
N PRO A 627 -27.53 -24.14 58.29
CA PRO A 627 -28.08 -22.78 58.53
C PRO A 627 -27.21 -21.73 59.30
N ALA A 628 -27.51 -20.44 59.02
CA ALA A 628 -27.69 -19.24 59.88
C ALA A 628 -26.74 -18.75 61.02
N LYS A 629 -26.29 -17.49 60.83
CA LYS A 629 -26.33 -16.28 61.71
C LYS A 629 -25.48 -16.17 63.00
N SER A 630 -24.63 -15.12 63.05
CA SER A 630 -24.66 -14.10 64.13
C SER A 630 -24.09 -12.74 63.66
N GLN A 631 -24.74 -11.66 64.11
CA GLN A 631 -24.37 -10.25 63.94
C GLN A 631 -23.40 -9.82 65.04
N VAL A 632 -22.66 -8.71 64.86
CA VAL A 632 -22.81 -7.45 65.64
C VAL A 632 -21.68 -6.43 65.39
N SER A 633 -22.12 -5.17 65.33
CA SER A 633 -21.48 -3.89 65.68
C SER A 633 -20.75 -3.04 64.62
N LEU A 634 -21.47 -1.98 64.22
CA LEU A 634 -20.96 -0.68 63.79
C LEU A 634 -20.17 0.03 64.89
N LYS A 635 -19.16 0.83 64.50
CA LYS A 635 -18.92 2.17 65.09
C LYS A 635 -18.21 3.10 64.09
N ARG A 636 -18.75 4.31 64.00
CA ARG A 636 -18.28 5.51 63.27
C ARG A 636 -16.92 6.00 63.78
N SER A 637 -16.16 6.67 62.91
CA SER A 637 -15.61 8.01 63.21
C SER A 637 -15.03 8.69 61.96
N THR A 638 -15.54 9.90 61.68
CA THR A 638 -14.89 10.99 60.96
C THR A 638 -13.84 11.63 61.87
N ASP A 639 -12.69 12.05 61.33
CA ASP A 639 -12.21 13.44 61.45
C ASP A 639 -10.90 13.69 60.72
N ALA A 640 -10.84 14.87 60.10
CA ALA A 640 -9.70 15.46 59.44
C ALA A 640 -9.09 16.55 60.34
N LYS A 641 -7.76 16.75 60.29
CA LYS A 641 -7.11 18.05 59.94
C LYS A 641 -5.56 18.03 60.11
N PRO A 642 -4.85 19.00 59.48
CA PRO A 642 -3.44 18.92 59.09
C PRO A 642 -2.51 19.96 59.77
N SER A 643 -1.20 19.87 59.52
CA SER A 643 -0.18 20.90 59.77
C SER A 643 1.05 20.62 58.87
N LYS A 644 1.94 21.51 58.42
CA LYS A 644 2.08 22.98 58.33
C LYS A 644 3.38 23.23 57.51
N GLN A 645 3.29 24.05 56.44
CA GLN A 645 4.25 25.09 55.93
C GLN A 645 5.74 24.75 55.62
N PRO A 646 6.57 25.65 55.03
CA PRO A 646 6.38 27.01 54.45
C PRO A 646 6.94 27.11 52.99
N GLY A 647 6.93 28.19 52.20
CA GLY A 647 6.60 29.60 52.35
C GLY A 647 6.80 30.31 50.99
N THR A 648 6.09 31.43 50.78
CA THR A 648 6.17 32.33 49.61
C THR A 648 7.25 33.42 49.84
N PRO A 649 7.57 34.29 48.86
CA PRO A 649 6.75 35.51 48.70
C PRO A 649 6.60 36.06 47.27
N ARG A 650 5.39 36.62 47.03
CA ARG A 650 5.05 37.91 46.37
C ARG A 650 5.64 38.19 44.96
N GLY A 651 4.89 38.61 43.94
CA GLY A 651 3.53 39.13 43.84
C GLY A 651 3.49 40.24 42.79
N ARG A 652 2.47 40.27 41.92
CA ARG A 652 1.81 41.49 41.42
C ARG A 652 0.60 41.09 40.56
N SER A 653 -0.57 41.37 41.12
CA SER A 653 -1.86 41.45 40.44
C SER A 653 -2.08 42.90 40.03
N MET A 654 -2.50 43.14 38.79
CA MET A 654 -3.21 44.36 38.39
C MET A 654 -4.47 43.92 37.64
N ARG A 655 -5.61 44.39 38.14
CA ARG A 655 -6.96 44.27 37.56
C ARG A 655 -7.18 45.35 36.46
N PRO A 656 -8.31 45.33 35.72
CA PRO A 656 -8.43 45.71 34.32
C PRO A 656 -8.97 47.14 34.12
N PRO A 657 -9.22 47.56 32.87
CA PRO A 657 -10.33 48.49 32.61
C PRO A 657 -11.34 47.99 31.57
N GLN A 658 -12.55 48.51 31.72
CA GLN A 658 -13.80 48.22 31.01
C GLN A 658 -13.99 49.05 29.73
N ILE A 659 -14.57 48.41 28.70
CA ILE A 659 -15.76 48.75 27.89
C ILE A 659 -16.05 50.22 27.44
N SER A 660 -15.97 50.39 26.10
CA SER A 660 -16.85 51.10 25.10
C SER A 660 -16.83 52.64 24.92
N PRO A 661 -17.51 53.22 23.88
CA PRO A 661 -17.62 52.87 22.44
C PRO A 661 -17.45 54.10 21.50
N VAL A 662 -16.92 53.96 20.28
CA VAL A 662 -17.27 54.89 19.17
C VAL A 662 -17.16 54.16 17.83
N GLY A 663 -18.28 54.09 17.10
CA GLY A 663 -18.34 53.61 15.73
C GLY A 663 -18.02 54.69 14.70
N ARG A 664 -17.65 54.27 13.50
CA ARG A 664 -18.00 54.96 12.25
C ARG A 664 -18.19 53.94 11.13
N SER A 665 -19.42 53.93 10.65
CA SER A 665 -19.88 53.29 9.42
C SER A 665 -19.31 54.05 8.21
N MET A 666 -18.89 53.32 7.17
CA MET A 666 -19.03 53.77 5.78
C MET A 666 -19.44 52.59 4.90
N ARG A 667 -20.71 52.62 4.47
CA ARG A 667 -21.17 52.08 3.20
C ARG A 667 -20.67 52.98 2.07
N MET A 668 -20.33 52.40 0.92
CA MET A 668 -21.04 52.60 -0.37
C MET A 668 -20.19 52.07 -1.56
N ILE A 669 -20.81 51.13 -2.30
CA ILE A 669 -21.06 51.17 -3.76
C ILE A 669 -20.09 50.57 -4.79
N SER A 670 -20.68 49.55 -5.46
CA SER A 670 -20.77 49.18 -6.88
C SER A 670 -19.64 48.51 -7.67
N GLU A 671 -19.98 47.27 -8.08
CA GLU A 671 -20.14 46.78 -9.46
C GLU A 671 -19.02 46.99 -10.49
N SER A 672 -18.45 45.87 -10.92
CA SER A 672 -18.16 45.63 -12.34
C SER A 672 -18.40 44.16 -12.68
N ARG A 673 -19.60 43.89 -13.22
CA ARG A 673 -19.92 42.67 -13.97
C ARG A 673 -19.34 42.80 -15.38
N MET A 674 -18.63 41.78 -15.87
CA MET A 674 -18.65 41.43 -17.30
C MET A 674 -18.84 39.93 -17.44
N GLY A 675 -19.85 39.58 -18.24
CA GLY A 675 -20.45 38.27 -18.34
C GLY A 675 -19.81 37.36 -19.38
N LEU A 676 -19.98 36.07 -19.09
CA LEU A 676 -19.80 34.94 -19.99
C LEU A 676 -20.97 34.88 -20.99
N SER A 677 -20.67 34.77 -22.27
CA SER A 677 -21.63 34.40 -23.32
C SER A 677 -21.62 32.88 -23.54
N SER A 678 -22.77 32.24 -23.31
CA SER A 678 -23.06 30.85 -23.67
C SER A 678 -23.42 30.70 -25.17
N PRO A 679 -23.04 29.60 -25.86
CA PRO A 679 -23.56 29.31 -27.19
C PRO A 679 -24.90 28.56 -27.13
N LYS A 680 -25.89 29.04 -27.89
CA LYS A 680 -27.19 28.38 -28.12
C LYS A 680 -27.13 27.42 -29.31
N THR A 681 -27.73 26.27 -29.07
CA THR A 681 -28.19 25.22 -30.00
C THR A 681 -29.03 25.74 -31.16
N ARG A 682 -28.78 25.23 -32.37
CA ARG A 682 -29.64 25.41 -33.56
C ARG A 682 -30.37 24.08 -33.82
N ARG A 683 -31.69 24.07 -33.63
CA ARG A 683 -32.60 23.01 -34.10
C ARG A 683 -33.09 23.36 -35.51
N SER A 684 -33.05 22.37 -36.39
CA SER A 684 -33.71 22.30 -37.69
C SER A 684 -35.20 21.99 -37.54
N PRO A 685 -36.05 22.42 -38.49
CA PRO A 685 -37.37 21.85 -38.72
C PRO A 685 -37.42 21.00 -40.00
N SER A 686 -38.42 20.12 -40.03
CA SER A 686 -38.71 19.09 -41.02
C SER A 686 -39.58 19.54 -42.21
N SER A 687 -39.41 18.83 -43.34
CA SER A 687 -40.40 18.37 -44.34
C SER A 687 -41.29 19.35 -45.13
N GLY A 688 -41.32 19.17 -46.47
CA GLY A 688 -42.47 19.50 -47.32
C GLY A 688 -42.15 19.73 -48.80
N HIS A 689 -42.48 18.77 -49.66
CA HIS A 689 -42.60 18.91 -51.13
C HIS A 689 -43.83 19.77 -51.52
N ALA A 690 -43.73 20.57 -52.60
CA ALA A 690 -44.62 20.58 -53.80
C ALA A 690 -44.69 21.94 -54.53
N SER A 691 -44.74 21.85 -55.87
CA SER A 691 -45.03 22.86 -56.92
C SER A 691 -43.85 23.78 -57.29
N GLU A 692 -43.35 23.87 -58.52
CA GLU A 692 -43.78 23.47 -59.89
C GLU A 692 -42.79 22.56 -60.61
#